data_AF-A0A955CL68-F1
#
_entry.id   AF-A0A955CL68-F1
#
_cell.length_a   1.000
_cell.length_b   1.000
_cell.length_c   1.000
_cell.angle_alpha   90.00
_cell.angle_beta   90.00
_cell.angle_gamma   90.00
#
_symmetry.space_group_name_H-M   'P 1'
#
loop_
_entity.id
_entity.type
_entity.pdbx_description
1 polymer ?
#
loop_
_entity_poly.entity_id
_entity_poly.type
_entity_poly.pdbx_seq_one_letter_code
_entity_poly.pdbx_strand_id
1 'polypeptide(L)'
;DGSLVRGFFANFVQQQEEVTGATVATSELAQSREIECVAREFASLLPPHSRADSPLSTAAFHPDAVILQTTRRELQDLILWLSRRTTLDLWGPTTAYDTPFFVTATTDYLNTAHALWPLPDLTERASAVHSVARQFAQWLTLQPETNLLPDAPGVKSQIAIQLMSHPVGTERLGIPAEQFQGFAGLALRLSTGAPENWSVRALSSEGNAGHVVPVNLNSSQLPSLELEGIPASDLQDSLTLAVVYRGFEFATTLTPANEGGIQLVVLPTTDRTTEIQVTQPFDDLGQVAIVLDGSSSMKQPTVPKGGDAKIDVARRALLELTQQLSTLGAVDCSVRVYGHRVGYGELSQRVKVEPYYQGRGLDSTLDPTADIETVYTLGGFRATDQHILKQRLDHLVGWGQSPHFGAIVSALNDLRQPAGDGRQRAIVVVTDGGQFDISLEEIRIQDKVNLAELKSQLAEKPVPVHFLLIGKQSPDDMAIIEQVAQLGGGSVHTSEDVNGLVAELQSHDRQTYQVDGALGRDLDVVNPETASTATVGTSLILTPESGNANDLVVAAGLAQEHLHIIGGERIELQISPDRANLFAPEYERELATPAPMRDGTGNVDVPTCFVHRPEAGTDSVTFPISWQRLDRRFVGWPAHVWVEVEPLGPASAQASYIFYDIVPNKEAPIPLLRFHAPNWPTMATRALIRVWVSPAPVEPDLQIAFSELEADTAGRIQATVNRLEGIELTIVSYSSSDGVAPYRIVVTEHHPNAGRTLPVKVDLETPSAVVATRITRHFDARHETITHTFDYPAYHAESVRTAGVLRILSRDSLAESGWTLGSGGHLVVPVPRPEPVISTRPSGNENDASR
;
A
#
# COMPACT_ATOMS: atom_id res chain seq x y z
N ASP A 1 58.54 -26.08 -47.37
CA ASP A 1 59.80 -26.46 -46.69
C ASP A 1 59.56 -27.78 -45.96
N GLY A 2 60.20 -28.87 -46.38
CA GLY A 2 59.86 -30.26 -45.98
C GLY A 2 60.40 -30.69 -44.61
N SER A 3 60.92 -29.75 -43.81
CA SER A 3 61.57 -29.98 -42.53
C SER A 3 60.58 -30.24 -41.38
N LEU A 4 59.39 -29.63 -41.42
CA LEU A 4 58.37 -29.77 -40.36
C LEU A 4 57.65 -31.12 -40.38
N VAL A 5 57.35 -31.66 -41.56
CA VAL A 5 56.70 -32.98 -41.72
C VAL A 5 57.65 -34.12 -41.32
N ARG A 6 58.95 -33.97 -41.58
CA ARG A 6 59.97 -34.94 -41.12
C ARG A 6 60.15 -34.90 -39.60
N GLY A 7 60.07 -33.72 -38.97
CA GLY A 7 60.13 -33.57 -37.52
C GLY A 7 58.94 -34.22 -36.80
N PHE A 8 57.74 -34.08 -37.37
CA PHE A 8 56.52 -34.67 -36.78
C PHE A 8 56.52 -36.21 -36.84
N PHE A 9 56.94 -36.79 -37.97
CA PHE A 9 57.05 -38.25 -38.11
C PHE A 9 58.19 -38.86 -37.27
N ALA A 10 59.32 -38.15 -37.11
CA ALA A 10 60.41 -38.61 -36.25
C ALA A 10 59.99 -38.65 -34.77
N ASN A 11 59.27 -37.64 -34.28
CA ASN A 11 58.75 -37.63 -32.90
C ASN A 11 57.68 -38.68 -32.64
N PHE A 12 56.82 -38.96 -33.62
CA PHE A 12 55.79 -40.00 -33.51
C PHE A 12 56.38 -41.41 -33.43
N VAL A 13 57.44 -41.68 -34.19
CA VAL A 13 58.17 -42.97 -34.14
C VAL A 13 58.95 -43.10 -32.83
N GLN A 14 59.58 -42.02 -32.36
CA GLN A 14 60.34 -42.03 -31.09
C GLN A 14 59.44 -42.25 -29.86
N GLN A 15 58.22 -41.69 -29.85
CA GLN A 15 57.23 -41.96 -28.79
C GLN A 15 56.70 -43.40 -28.80
N GLN A 16 56.64 -44.06 -29.96
CA GLN A 16 56.25 -45.48 -30.05
C GLN A 16 57.34 -46.43 -29.54
N GLU A 17 58.62 -46.10 -29.72
CA GLU A 17 59.74 -46.86 -29.17
C GLU A 17 59.82 -46.78 -27.63
N GLU A 18 59.51 -45.61 -27.04
CA GLU A 18 59.47 -45.43 -25.58
C GLU A 18 58.31 -46.19 -24.90
N VAL A 19 57.19 -46.39 -25.61
CA VAL A 19 56.02 -47.09 -25.06
C VAL A 19 56.15 -48.62 -25.17
N THR A 20 56.90 -49.14 -26.13
CA THR A 20 56.93 -50.58 -26.44
C THR A 20 58.24 -51.29 -26.06
N GLY A 21 59.33 -50.57 -25.79
CA GLY A 21 60.57 -51.14 -25.26
C GLY A 21 61.28 -52.16 -26.16
N ALA A 22 60.94 -52.23 -27.45
CA ALA A 22 61.53 -53.17 -28.40
C ALA A 22 62.44 -52.46 -29.40
N THR A 23 63.73 -52.81 -29.39
CA THR A 23 64.70 -52.35 -30.40
C THR A 23 64.50 -53.17 -31.68
N VAL A 24 63.96 -52.55 -32.74
CA VAL A 24 63.82 -53.23 -34.04
C VAL A 24 65.06 -52.96 -34.89
N ALA A 25 65.91 -53.98 -35.02
CA ALA A 25 66.96 -53.99 -36.02
C ALA A 25 66.33 -54.04 -37.43
N THR A 26 66.76 -53.12 -38.28
CA THR A 26 66.36 -52.95 -39.67
C THR A 26 66.62 -54.20 -40.51
N SER A 27 65.57 -54.79 -41.08
CA SER A 27 65.67 -55.63 -42.29
C SER A 27 64.57 -55.21 -43.28
N GLU A 28 64.99 -54.73 -44.45
CA GLU A 28 64.15 -54.16 -45.52
C GLU A 28 63.07 -55.12 -46.06
N LEU A 29 63.12 -56.41 -45.73
CA LEU A 29 62.15 -57.42 -46.19
C LEU A 29 60.87 -57.50 -45.33
N ALA A 30 60.87 -57.00 -44.09
CA ALA A 30 59.69 -56.99 -43.23
C ALA A 30 58.74 -55.81 -43.54
N GLN A 31 59.31 -54.65 -43.91
CA GLN A 31 58.53 -53.46 -44.29
C GLN A 31 57.65 -53.71 -45.52
N SER A 32 58.07 -54.55 -46.46
CA SER A 32 57.29 -54.81 -47.67
C SER A 32 55.99 -55.57 -47.41
N ARG A 33 55.95 -56.47 -46.41
CA ARG A 33 54.73 -57.24 -46.06
C ARG A 33 53.77 -56.48 -45.14
N GLU A 34 54.28 -55.64 -44.25
CA GLU A 34 53.42 -54.79 -43.41
C GLU A 34 52.79 -53.65 -44.22
N ILE A 35 53.52 -53.08 -45.19
CA ILE A 35 52.96 -52.10 -46.14
C ILE A 35 51.86 -52.74 -47.01
N GLU A 36 52.03 -54.00 -47.43
CA GLU A 36 51.00 -54.73 -48.20
C GLU A 36 49.75 -55.07 -47.37
N CYS A 37 49.92 -55.31 -46.07
CA CYS A 37 48.82 -55.61 -45.15
C CYS A 37 48.00 -54.35 -44.83
N VAL A 38 48.69 -53.24 -44.52
CA VAL A 38 48.07 -51.93 -44.25
C VAL A 38 47.38 -51.38 -45.50
N ALA A 39 47.97 -51.55 -46.70
CA ALA A 39 47.33 -51.16 -47.96
C ALA A 39 46.05 -51.97 -48.25
N ARG A 40 46.01 -53.26 -47.88
CA ARG A 40 44.83 -54.13 -48.05
C ARG A 40 43.71 -53.78 -47.06
N GLU A 41 44.05 -53.40 -45.84
CA GLU A 41 43.09 -52.88 -44.85
C GLU A 41 42.57 -51.49 -45.21
N PHE A 42 43.40 -50.63 -45.80
CA PHE A 42 42.96 -49.33 -46.32
C PHE A 42 42.01 -49.46 -47.53
N ALA A 43 42.27 -50.43 -48.41
CA ALA A 43 41.45 -50.69 -49.60
C ALA A 43 40.06 -51.26 -49.30
N SER A 44 39.84 -51.83 -48.11
CA SER A 44 38.52 -52.32 -47.67
C SER A 44 37.67 -51.23 -46.98
N LEU A 45 38.28 -50.10 -46.60
CA LEU A 45 37.63 -48.96 -45.95
C LEU A 45 37.17 -47.86 -46.93
N LEU A 46 37.48 -47.99 -48.22
CA LEU A 46 37.09 -47.03 -49.26
C LEU A 46 35.68 -47.32 -49.82
N PRO A 47 34.86 -46.28 -50.12
CA PRO A 47 33.52 -46.47 -50.68
C PRO A 47 33.57 -47.11 -52.09
N PRO A 48 32.60 -47.96 -52.47
CA PRO A 48 32.62 -48.71 -53.73
C PRO A 48 32.58 -47.85 -55.01
N HIS A 49 32.25 -46.55 -54.91
CA HIS A 49 32.14 -45.64 -56.06
C HIS A 49 33.48 -45.21 -56.69
N SER A 50 34.63 -45.52 -56.08
CA SER A 50 35.95 -45.25 -56.69
C SER A 50 36.47 -46.36 -57.60
N ARG A 51 35.73 -47.48 -57.75
CA ARG A 51 36.18 -48.64 -58.55
C ARG A 51 35.79 -48.60 -60.03
N ALA A 52 34.98 -47.64 -60.46
CA ALA A 52 34.51 -47.55 -61.83
C ALA A 52 34.53 -46.09 -62.27
N ASP A 53 35.65 -45.67 -62.87
CA ASP A 53 35.69 -44.81 -64.06
C ASP A 53 37.10 -44.26 -64.27
N SER A 54 37.95 -45.04 -64.94
CA SER A 54 38.93 -44.49 -65.87
C SER A 54 39.48 -45.58 -66.78
N PRO A 55 39.21 -45.56 -68.10
CA PRO A 55 39.92 -46.40 -69.05
C PRO A 55 41.26 -45.75 -69.35
N LEU A 56 42.28 -46.02 -68.53
CA LEU A 56 43.68 -45.76 -68.90
C LEU A 56 44.16 -46.88 -69.84
N SER A 57 43.64 -46.89 -71.08
CA SER A 57 44.12 -47.81 -72.10
C SER A 57 45.26 -47.21 -72.91
N THR A 58 46.39 -47.93 -72.88
CA THR A 58 47.31 -48.19 -74.01
C THR A 58 48.04 -47.01 -74.65
N ALA A 59 49.24 -46.72 -74.13
CA ALA A 59 50.46 -46.49 -74.91
C ALA A 59 51.68 -46.52 -73.97
N ALA A 60 52.61 -47.47 -74.15
CA ALA A 60 53.95 -47.57 -73.53
C ALA A 60 54.24 -46.62 -72.34
N PHE A 61 53.77 -46.96 -71.14
CA PHE A 61 54.08 -46.18 -69.93
C PHE A 61 55.16 -46.89 -69.10
N HIS A 62 56.16 -46.11 -68.67
CA HIS A 62 57.08 -46.51 -67.61
C HIS A 62 56.24 -46.94 -66.39
N PRO A 63 56.43 -48.15 -65.83
CA PRO A 63 55.67 -48.61 -64.66
C PRO A 63 55.74 -47.61 -63.50
N ASP A 64 56.86 -46.90 -63.37
CA ASP A 64 57.05 -45.85 -62.37
C ASP A 64 56.11 -44.65 -62.56
N ALA A 65 55.76 -44.31 -63.81
CA ALA A 65 54.86 -43.20 -64.12
C ALA A 65 53.39 -43.53 -63.77
N VAL A 66 52.97 -44.79 -63.96
CA VAL A 66 51.63 -45.25 -63.60
C VAL A 66 51.47 -45.32 -62.09
N ILE A 67 52.46 -45.91 -61.39
CA ILE A 67 52.47 -45.98 -59.92
C ILE A 67 52.40 -44.56 -59.33
N LEU A 68 53.22 -43.64 -59.83
CA LEU A 68 53.26 -42.26 -59.33
C LEU A 68 51.94 -41.51 -59.60
N GLN A 69 51.26 -41.77 -60.73
CA GLN A 69 49.94 -41.19 -61.02
C GLN A 69 48.85 -41.77 -60.10
N THR A 70 48.83 -43.08 -59.87
CA THR A 70 47.86 -43.73 -58.98
C THR A 70 48.05 -43.27 -57.53
N THR A 71 49.29 -43.23 -57.03
CA THR A 71 49.58 -42.75 -55.66
C THR A 71 49.19 -41.29 -55.47
N ARG A 72 49.41 -40.42 -56.48
CA ARG A 72 48.96 -39.03 -56.43
C ARG A 72 47.44 -38.92 -56.34
N ARG A 73 46.71 -39.79 -57.05
CA ARG A 73 45.25 -39.81 -57.01
C ARG A 73 44.71 -40.31 -55.68
N GLU A 74 45.27 -41.39 -55.14
CA GLU A 74 44.89 -41.91 -53.82
C GLU A 74 45.16 -40.90 -52.70
N LEU A 75 46.31 -40.22 -52.74
CA LEU A 75 46.63 -39.15 -51.80
C LEU A 75 45.68 -37.96 -51.94
N GLN A 76 45.30 -37.60 -53.16
CA GLN A 76 44.29 -36.57 -53.41
C GLN A 76 42.94 -36.95 -52.79
N ASP A 77 42.47 -38.18 -52.99
CA ASP A 77 41.18 -38.65 -52.45
C ASP A 77 41.19 -38.67 -50.92
N LEU A 78 42.31 -39.05 -50.29
CA LEU A 78 42.50 -38.97 -48.84
C LEU A 78 42.44 -37.52 -48.32
N ILE A 79 43.11 -36.58 -48.98
CA ILE A 79 43.11 -35.16 -48.59
C ILE A 79 41.71 -34.55 -48.78
N LEU A 80 41.01 -34.92 -49.86
CA LEU A 80 39.62 -34.52 -50.06
C LEU A 80 38.70 -35.07 -48.96
N TRP A 81 38.89 -36.31 -48.55
CA TRP A 81 38.16 -36.90 -47.42
C TRP A 81 38.46 -36.16 -46.11
N LEU A 82 39.74 -35.85 -45.83
CA LEU A 82 40.13 -35.05 -44.67
C LEU A 82 39.46 -33.66 -44.69
N SER A 83 39.45 -32.99 -45.85
CA SER A 83 38.79 -31.68 -45.99
C SER A 83 37.29 -31.72 -45.63
N ARG A 84 36.59 -32.78 -46.07
CA ARG A 84 35.18 -32.98 -45.72
C ARG A 84 35.00 -33.24 -44.24
N ARG A 85 35.84 -34.10 -43.67
CA ARG A 85 35.78 -34.46 -42.25
C ARG A 85 36.06 -33.26 -41.35
N THR A 86 37.04 -32.42 -41.69
CA THR A 86 37.34 -31.18 -40.96
C THR A 86 36.17 -30.20 -40.98
N THR A 87 35.40 -30.14 -42.08
CA THR A 87 34.18 -29.33 -42.17
C THR A 87 33.06 -29.85 -41.26
N LEU A 88 33.02 -31.15 -40.97
CA LEU A 88 32.01 -31.78 -40.10
C LEU A 88 32.42 -31.76 -38.62
N ASP A 89 33.71 -31.87 -38.34
CA ASP A 89 34.22 -31.92 -36.97
C ASP A 89 34.11 -30.55 -36.28
N LEU A 90 34.18 -29.44 -37.04
CA LEU A 90 34.00 -28.07 -36.56
C LEU A 90 34.93 -27.75 -35.37
N TRP A 91 36.25 -27.90 -35.54
CA TRP A 91 37.24 -27.54 -34.50
C TRP A 91 37.88 -26.17 -34.80
N GLY A 92 38.18 -25.40 -33.75
CA GLY A 92 39.07 -24.24 -33.87
C GLY A 92 39.54 -23.63 -32.56
N PRO A 93 40.51 -22.69 -32.61
CA PRO A 93 40.99 -21.98 -31.45
C PRO A 93 39.98 -20.92 -31.00
N THR A 94 39.89 -20.73 -29.69
CA THR A 94 39.02 -19.77 -29.00
C THR A 94 39.53 -18.32 -29.09
N THR A 95 40.32 -17.95 -30.10
CA THR A 95 41.02 -16.65 -30.17
C THR A 95 40.60 -15.83 -31.38
N ALA A 96 40.84 -14.52 -31.28
CA ALA A 96 40.35 -13.38 -32.09
C ALA A 96 40.69 -13.38 -33.61
N TYR A 97 40.75 -14.53 -34.26
CA TYR A 97 40.85 -14.61 -35.70
C TYR A 97 39.45 -14.60 -36.31
N ASP A 98 39.18 -13.69 -37.25
CA ASP A 98 37.90 -13.56 -37.98
C ASP A 98 37.50 -14.83 -38.76
N THR A 99 38.39 -15.82 -38.86
CA THR A 99 38.20 -17.04 -39.65
C THR A 99 38.41 -18.31 -38.80
N PRO A 100 37.41 -19.20 -38.71
CA PRO A 100 37.53 -20.44 -37.95
C PRO A 100 38.62 -21.39 -38.50
N PHE A 101 39.31 -22.12 -37.62
CA PHE A 101 40.38 -23.04 -38.03
C PHE A 101 39.92 -24.11 -39.03
N PHE A 102 38.72 -24.67 -38.87
CA PHE A 102 38.23 -25.64 -39.85
C PHE A 102 38.13 -25.04 -41.26
N VAL A 103 37.84 -23.74 -41.41
CA VAL A 103 37.82 -23.05 -42.71
C VAL A 103 39.24 -22.99 -43.28
N THR A 104 40.20 -22.57 -42.46
CA THR A 104 41.63 -22.53 -42.83
C THR A 104 42.14 -23.92 -43.21
N ALA A 105 41.98 -24.90 -42.34
CA ALA A 105 42.41 -26.27 -42.54
C ALA A 105 41.73 -26.93 -43.76
N THR A 106 40.42 -26.74 -43.94
CA THR A 106 39.72 -27.26 -45.13
C THR A 106 40.19 -26.58 -46.40
N THR A 107 40.41 -25.27 -46.38
CA THR A 107 40.96 -24.52 -47.52
C THR A 107 42.37 -24.99 -47.87
N ASP A 108 43.21 -25.24 -46.87
CA ASP A 108 44.56 -25.76 -47.04
C ASP A 108 44.55 -27.20 -47.60
N TYR A 109 43.64 -28.05 -47.13
CA TYR A 109 43.46 -29.39 -47.71
C TYR A 109 42.99 -29.31 -49.17
N LEU A 110 42.03 -28.43 -49.49
CA LEU A 110 41.57 -28.25 -50.87
C LEU A 110 42.68 -27.72 -51.79
N ASN A 111 43.47 -26.75 -51.33
CA ASN A 111 44.63 -26.23 -52.07
C ASN A 111 45.70 -27.30 -52.27
N THR A 112 45.97 -28.10 -51.24
CA THR A 112 46.93 -29.22 -51.31
C THR A 112 46.45 -30.30 -52.29
N ALA A 113 45.17 -30.66 -52.25
CA ALA A 113 44.57 -31.61 -53.18
C ALA A 113 44.61 -31.10 -54.63
N HIS A 114 44.42 -29.80 -54.86
CA HIS A 114 44.53 -29.16 -56.17
C HIS A 114 45.98 -29.13 -56.69
N ALA A 115 46.95 -28.90 -55.81
CA ALA A 115 48.37 -28.91 -56.17
C ALA A 115 48.88 -30.30 -56.56
N LEU A 116 48.33 -31.37 -55.96
CA LEU A 116 48.63 -32.76 -56.35
C LEU A 116 48.03 -33.13 -57.71
N TRP A 117 46.80 -32.69 -57.96
CA TRP A 117 46.12 -32.85 -59.24
C TRP A 117 45.03 -31.79 -59.40
N PRO A 118 44.95 -31.07 -60.54
CA PRO A 118 43.99 -30.00 -60.72
C PRO A 118 42.55 -30.46 -60.44
N LEU A 119 41.92 -29.83 -59.46
CA LEU A 119 40.50 -30.00 -59.17
C LEU A 119 39.71 -29.00 -60.02
N PRO A 120 38.78 -29.46 -60.89
CA PRO A 120 37.73 -28.58 -61.37
C PRO A 120 36.92 -28.09 -60.16
N ASP A 121 36.51 -26.82 -60.19
CA ASP A 121 35.61 -26.22 -59.21
C ASP A 121 36.21 -25.98 -57.80
N LEU A 122 37.54 -25.81 -57.70
CA LEU A 122 38.21 -25.46 -56.44
C LEU A 122 37.56 -24.22 -55.76
N THR A 123 37.28 -23.18 -56.55
CA THR A 123 36.67 -21.94 -56.06
C THR A 123 35.27 -22.16 -55.52
N GLU A 124 34.47 -23.01 -56.16
CA GLU A 124 33.13 -23.37 -55.70
C GLU A 124 33.19 -24.15 -54.39
N ARG A 125 34.09 -25.14 -54.29
CA ARG A 125 34.30 -25.93 -53.07
C ARG A 125 34.81 -25.09 -51.91
N ALA A 126 35.76 -24.19 -52.15
CA ALA A 126 36.22 -23.25 -51.13
C ALA A 126 35.08 -22.31 -50.69
N SER A 127 34.27 -21.82 -51.63
CA SER A 127 33.11 -20.98 -51.33
C SER A 127 32.04 -21.71 -50.52
N ALA A 128 31.83 -23.01 -50.77
CA ALA A 128 30.92 -23.85 -49.99
C ALA A 128 31.34 -23.95 -48.52
N VAL A 129 32.64 -24.12 -48.25
CA VAL A 129 33.18 -24.15 -46.87
C VAL A 129 32.94 -22.83 -46.13
N HIS A 130 33.19 -21.70 -46.81
CA HIS A 130 32.90 -20.38 -46.24
C HIS A 130 31.39 -20.11 -46.07
N SER A 131 30.54 -20.77 -46.88
CA SER A 131 29.09 -20.71 -46.71
C SER A 131 28.62 -21.48 -45.48
N VAL A 132 29.21 -22.65 -45.19
CA VAL A 132 28.96 -23.43 -43.97
C VAL A 132 29.35 -22.62 -42.74
N ALA A 133 30.51 -21.96 -42.75
CA ALA A 133 30.93 -21.09 -41.64
C ALA A 133 29.96 -19.94 -41.36
N ARG A 134 29.49 -19.25 -42.42
CA ARG A 134 28.51 -18.15 -42.30
C ARG A 134 27.16 -18.65 -41.80
N GLN A 135 26.69 -19.79 -42.29
CA GLN A 135 25.41 -20.37 -41.87
C GLN A 135 25.47 -20.89 -40.43
N PHE A 136 26.62 -21.45 -40.01
CA PHE A 136 26.84 -21.85 -38.63
C PHE A 136 26.82 -20.66 -37.66
N ALA A 137 27.45 -19.54 -38.04
CA ALA A 137 27.39 -18.30 -37.28
C ALA A 137 25.97 -17.68 -37.23
N GLN A 138 25.14 -17.92 -38.25
CA GLN A 138 23.73 -17.52 -38.25
C GLN A 138 22.82 -18.47 -37.45
N TRP A 139 23.20 -19.75 -37.31
CA TRP A 139 22.44 -20.74 -36.54
C TRP A 139 22.51 -20.50 -35.03
N LEU A 140 23.67 -20.06 -34.55
CA LEU A 140 23.95 -19.71 -33.15
C LEU A 140 23.86 -18.19 -32.95
N THR A 141 22.68 -17.61 -33.09
CA THR A 141 22.43 -16.21 -32.68
C THR A 141 22.07 -16.14 -31.21
N LEU A 142 22.84 -15.35 -30.45
CA LEU A 142 22.54 -15.02 -29.06
C LEU A 142 21.56 -13.83 -29.03
N GLN A 143 20.37 -14.06 -28.47
CA GLN A 143 19.40 -13.03 -28.16
C GLN A 143 19.33 -12.92 -26.63
N PRO A 144 20.15 -12.07 -26.03
CA PRO A 144 20.13 -11.91 -24.58
C PRO A 144 18.85 -11.17 -24.15
N GLU A 145 18.03 -11.81 -23.33
CA GLU A 145 16.98 -11.14 -22.56
C GLU A 145 17.57 -10.71 -21.21
N THR A 146 18.20 -9.53 -21.19
CA THR A 146 18.75 -8.98 -19.94
C THR A 146 17.64 -8.42 -19.07
N ASN A 147 17.21 -9.21 -18.07
CA ASN A 147 16.49 -8.68 -16.90
C ASN A 147 17.53 -8.37 -15.82
N LEU A 148 18.03 -7.14 -15.78
CA LEU A 148 18.93 -6.71 -14.71
C LEU A 148 18.10 -6.19 -13.56
N LEU A 149 18.27 -6.80 -12.39
CA LEU A 149 17.58 -6.35 -11.19
C LEU A 149 18.25 -5.10 -10.63
N PRO A 150 17.49 -4.07 -10.24
CA PRO A 150 18.08 -2.84 -9.71
C PRO A 150 18.67 -3.00 -8.30
N ASP A 151 19.75 -2.23 -8.13
CA ASP A 151 20.52 -1.86 -6.93
C ASP A 151 20.02 -2.37 -5.56
N ALA A 152 20.76 -3.33 -5.01
CA ALA A 152 21.13 -3.23 -3.59
C ALA A 152 22.56 -3.76 -3.39
N PRO A 153 23.36 -3.14 -2.51
CA PRO A 153 24.71 -3.63 -2.18
C PRO A 153 24.61 -5.06 -1.65
N GLY A 154 25.27 -6.00 -2.34
CA GLY A 154 25.28 -7.43 -1.98
C GLY A 154 24.26 -8.31 -2.72
N VAL A 155 23.50 -7.77 -3.68
CA VAL A 155 22.55 -8.55 -4.50
C VAL A 155 23.27 -9.23 -5.66
N LYS A 156 23.02 -10.53 -5.82
CA LYS A 156 23.47 -11.31 -6.99
C LYS A 156 22.65 -10.89 -8.21
N SER A 157 23.31 -10.47 -9.29
CA SER A 157 22.62 -10.06 -10.52
C SER A 157 22.36 -11.29 -11.37
N GLN A 158 21.11 -11.63 -11.70
CA GLN A 158 20.84 -12.74 -12.62
C GLN A 158 20.69 -12.25 -14.05
N ILE A 159 21.30 -12.95 -15.00
CA ILE A 159 21.12 -12.73 -16.43
C ILE A 159 20.44 -13.97 -16.99
N ALA A 160 19.18 -13.82 -17.41
CA ALA A 160 18.52 -14.84 -18.22
C ALA A 160 19.10 -14.77 -19.64
N ILE A 161 19.44 -15.92 -20.22
CA ILE A 161 19.97 -15.98 -21.58
C ILE A 161 19.09 -16.93 -22.37
N GLN A 162 18.49 -16.44 -23.46
CA GLN A 162 17.79 -17.29 -24.40
C GLN A 162 18.65 -17.50 -25.65
N LEU A 163 19.06 -18.74 -25.91
CA LEU A 163 19.63 -19.09 -27.21
C LEU A 163 18.47 -19.44 -28.14
N MET A 164 18.28 -18.62 -29.17
CA MET A 164 17.40 -18.99 -30.27
C MET A 164 18.21 -19.82 -31.27
N SER A 165 18.05 -21.14 -31.20
CA SER A 165 18.45 -22.00 -32.33
C SER A 165 17.43 -21.81 -33.44
N HIS A 166 17.78 -21.02 -34.45
CA HIS A 166 16.90 -20.87 -35.60
C HIS A 166 16.84 -22.21 -36.35
N PRO A 167 15.65 -22.77 -36.66
CA PRO A 167 15.51 -23.96 -37.48
C PRO A 167 15.79 -23.70 -38.96
N VAL A 168 16.65 -22.72 -39.29
CA VAL A 168 16.98 -22.34 -40.66
C VAL A 168 17.80 -23.48 -41.29
N GLY A 169 17.07 -24.39 -41.93
CA GLY A 169 17.53 -25.19 -43.05
C GLY A 169 18.68 -26.16 -42.77
N THR A 170 18.59 -27.01 -41.74
CA THR A 170 19.44 -28.22 -41.67
C THR A 170 19.32 -29.06 -42.95
N GLU A 171 18.15 -29.04 -43.60
CA GLU A 171 17.92 -29.64 -44.94
C GLU A 171 18.74 -28.98 -46.08
N ARG A 172 19.06 -27.67 -45.99
CA ARG A 172 19.87 -26.98 -47.01
C ARG A 172 21.36 -27.24 -46.87
N LEU A 173 21.82 -27.60 -45.68
CA LEU A 173 23.23 -27.86 -45.37
C LEU A 173 23.65 -29.30 -45.66
N GLY A 174 22.69 -30.24 -45.77
CA GLY A 174 22.99 -31.67 -45.87
C GLY A 174 23.68 -32.24 -44.62
N ILE A 175 23.66 -31.49 -43.51
CA ILE A 175 24.22 -31.88 -42.21
C ILE A 175 23.05 -32.31 -41.32
N PRO A 176 23.01 -33.57 -40.84
CA PRO A 176 21.95 -34.04 -39.94
C PRO A 176 21.88 -33.17 -38.68
N ALA A 177 20.67 -32.84 -38.21
CA ALA A 177 20.44 -32.10 -36.97
C ALA A 177 21.15 -32.74 -35.75
N GLU A 178 21.32 -34.07 -35.79
CA GLU A 178 22.06 -34.87 -34.79
C GLU A 178 23.53 -34.47 -34.63
N GLN A 179 24.17 -33.89 -35.65
CA GLN A 179 25.57 -33.47 -35.58
C GLN A 179 25.77 -32.17 -34.79
N PHE A 180 24.69 -31.41 -34.57
CA PHE A 180 24.67 -30.17 -33.78
C PHE A 180 24.38 -30.41 -32.29
N GLN A 181 24.24 -31.67 -31.88
CA GLN A 181 24.03 -32.02 -30.47
C GLN A 181 25.34 -31.90 -29.68
N GLY A 182 25.24 -31.50 -28.41
CA GLY A 182 26.38 -31.49 -27.47
C GLY A 182 26.33 -30.38 -26.44
N PHE A 183 27.44 -30.21 -25.73
CA PHE A 183 27.62 -29.19 -24.71
C PHE A 183 28.42 -28.00 -25.25
N ALA A 184 27.96 -26.78 -24.99
CA ALA A 184 28.70 -25.55 -25.16
C ALA A 184 29.16 -25.01 -23.80
N GLY A 185 30.31 -24.34 -23.73
CA GLY A 185 30.75 -23.60 -22.55
C GLY A 185 30.31 -22.15 -22.67
N LEU A 186 29.55 -21.64 -21.73
CA LEU A 186 29.04 -20.28 -21.74
C LEU A 186 29.81 -19.43 -20.73
N ALA A 187 30.39 -18.33 -21.19
CA ALA A 187 31.29 -17.47 -20.41
C ALA A 187 30.83 -16.01 -20.47
N LEU A 188 30.84 -15.32 -19.34
CA LEU A 188 30.66 -13.87 -19.30
C LEU A 188 32.04 -13.20 -19.23
N ARG A 189 32.19 -12.03 -19.83
CA ARG A 189 33.44 -11.24 -19.82
C ARG A 189 33.12 -9.77 -19.61
N LEU A 190 33.83 -9.11 -18.72
CA LEU A 190 33.80 -7.66 -18.58
C LEU A 190 34.88 -7.04 -19.46
N SER A 191 34.56 -5.96 -20.18
CA SER A 191 35.54 -5.24 -21.02
C SER A 191 36.71 -4.67 -20.22
N THR A 192 36.51 -4.41 -18.93
CA THR A 192 37.50 -3.86 -18.00
C THR A 192 38.34 -4.92 -17.29
N GLY A 193 38.11 -6.22 -17.57
CA GLY A 193 38.68 -7.32 -16.82
C GLY A 193 37.84 -7.61 -15.57
N ALA A 194 37.83 -8.87 -15.13
CA ALA A 194 36.92 -9.28 -14.09
C ALA A 194 37.48 -9.05 -12.66
N PRO A 195 36.66 -8.62 -11.69
CA PRO A 195 37.10 -8.43 -10.30
C PRO A 195 37.58 -9.74 -9.66
N GLU A 196 38.49 -9.71 -8.68
CA GLU A 196 39.08 -10.93 -8.08
C GLU A 196 38.06 -11.87 -7.41
N ASN A 197 36.87 -11.39 -7.04
CA ASN A 197 35.87 -12.13 -6.25
C ASN A 197 34.54 -12.38 -6.99
N TRP A 198 34.51 -12.31 -8.31
CA TRP A 198 33.29 -12.57 -9.07
C TRP A 198 33.11 -14.06 -9.40
N SER A 199 31.88 -14.53 -9.45
CA SER A 199 31.57 -15.88 -9.95
C SER A 199 30.29 -15.90 -10.79
N VAL A 200 30.23 -16.86 -11.73
CA VAL A 200 29.05 -17.14 -12.54
C VAL A 200 28.54 -18.51 -12.13
N ARG A 201 27.26 -18.60 -11.79
CA ARG A 201 26.61 -19.86 -11.43
C ARG A 201 25.41 -20.10 -12.33
N ALA A 202 25.28 -21.33 -12.84
CA ALA A 202 24.06 -21.76 -13.50
C ALA A 202 23.02 -22.17 -12.46
N LEU A 203 21.83 -21.59 -12.52
CA LEU A 203 20.77 -21.90 -11.55
C LEU A 203 20.28 -23.36 -11.63
N SER A 204 20.42 -24.00 -12.79
CA SER A 204 19.91 -25.36 -13.03
C SER A 204 20.92 -26.49 -12.77
N SER A 205 22.13 -26.21 -12.26
CA SER A 205 23.12 -27.26 -11.98
C SER A 205 23.72 -27.10 -10.58
N GLU A 206 23.43 -28.06 -9.71
CA GLU A 206 24.14 -28.23 -8.46
C GLU A 206 25.64 -28.45 -8.76
N GLY A 207 26.50 -27.49 -8.39
CA GLY A 207 27.92 -27.80 -8.14
C GLY A 207 29.00 -27.17 -9.03
N ASN A 208 28.69 -26.39 -10.08
CA ASN A 208 29.73 -25.76 -10.90
C ASN A 208 29.75 -24.23 -10.73
N ALA A 209 30.54 -23.74 -9.76
CA ALA A 209 30.99 -22.36 -9.74
C ALA A 209 32.25 -22.25 -10.62
N GLY A 210 32.21 -21.43 -11.69
CA GLY A 210 33.34 -21.21 -12.57
C GLY A 210 33.03 -20.15 -13.63
N HIS A 211 34.05 -19.66 -14.34
CA HIS A 211 33.88 -18.63 -15.39
C HIS A 211 33.22 -19.16 -16.68
N VAL A 212 33.03 -20.49 -16.79
CA VAL A 212 32.45 -21.16 -17.96
C VAL A 212 31.42 -22.18 -17.47
N VAL A 213 30.17 -22.04 -17.89
CA VAL A 213 29.06 -22.93 -17.57
C VAL A 213 28.81 -23.89 -18.74
N PRO A 214 28.81 -25.22 -18.53
CA PRO A 214 28.43 -26.16 -19.58
C PRO A 214 26.91 -26.11 -19.83
N VAL A 215 26.49 -25.98 -21.08
CA VAL A 215 25.09 -25.87 -21.51
C VAL A 215 24.78 -26.88 -22.61
N ASN A 216 23.68 -27.62 -22.46
CA ASN A 216 23.21 -28.57 -23.46
C ASN A 216 22.43 -27.85 -24.57
N LEU A 217 22.97 -27.86 -25.80
CA LEU A 217 22.33 -27.21 -26.96
C LEU A 217 21.05 -27.93 -27.44
N ASN A 218 20.75 -29.12 -26.90
CA ASN A 218 19.51 -29.84 -27.19
C ASN A 218 18.31 -29.34 -26.38
N SER A 219 18.56 -28.48 -25.38
CA SER A 219 17.50 -27.85 -24.61
C SER A 219 17.01 -26.59 -25.32
N SER A 220 15.68 -26.43 -25.45
CA SER A 220 15.07 -25.19 -25.94
C SER A 220 15.21 -24.02 -24.96
N GLN A 221 15.72 -24.27 -23.75
CA GLN A 221 15.97 -23.28 -22.71
C GLN A 221 17.38 -23.47 -22.13
N LEU A 222 18.20 -22.41 -22.15
CA LEU A 222 19.48 -22.41 -21.45
C LEU A 222 19.27 -22.16 -19.95
N PRO A 223 20.28 -22.49 -19.11
CA PRO A 223 20.27 -22.07 -17.71
C PRO A 223 20.29 -20.54 -17.59
N SER A 224 19.46 -20.02 -16.69
CA SER A 224 19.64 -18.68 -16.13
C SER A 224 20.97 -18.62 -15.37
N LEU A 225 21.72 -17.54 -15.57
CA LEU A 225 22.97 -17.31 -14.88
C LEU A 225 22.78 -16.37 -13.69
N GLU A 226 23.48 -16.64 -12.61
CA GLU A 226 23.63 -15.76 -11.46
C GLU A 226 25.06 -15.22 -11.40
N LEU A 227 25.18 -13.90 -11.35
CA LEU A 227 26.41 -13.15 -11.14
C LEU A 227 26.52 -12.77 -9.66
N GLU A 228 27.59 -13.21 -9.02
CA GLU A 228 27.91 -12.86 -7.64
C GLU A 228 29.15 -11.95 -7.60
N GLY A 229 29.09 -10.88 -6.79
CA GLY A 229 30.26 -10.04 -6.48
C GLY A 229 30.57 -8.89 -7.46
N ILE A 230 29.67 -8.55 -8.39
CA ILE A 230 29.86 -7.41 -9.31
C ILE A 230 29.02 -6.21 -8.84
N PRO A 231 29.63 -5.05 -8.52
CA PRO A 231 28.91 -3.80 -8.28
C PRO A 231 28.10 -3.38 -9.52
N ALA A 232 26.88 -2.84 -9.33
CA ALA A 232 26.06 -2.35 -10.44
C ALA A 232 26.74 -1.24 -11.27
N SER A 233 27.65 -0.47 -10.67
CA SER A 233 28.50 0.49 -11.38
C SER A 233 29.40 -0.15 -12.42
N ASP A 234 29.90 -1.35 -12.16
CA ASP A 234 30.83 -2.09 -13.02
C ASP A 234 30.06 -2.84 -14.11
N LEU A 235 28.75 -3.02 -13.93
CA LEU A 235 27.85 -3.49 -14.98
C LEU A 235 27.63 -2.43 -16.05
N GLN A 236 27.87 -1.12 -15.81
CA GLN A 236 27.74 -0.10 -16.87
C GLN A 236 28.78 -0.26 -18.00
N ASP A 237 29.85 -1.00 -17.75
CA ASP A 237 30.81 -1.40 -18.77
C ASP A 237 30.22 -2.52 -19.64
N SER A 238 30.54 -2.50 -20.95
CA SER A 238 30.03 -3.49 -21.92
C SER A 238 30.33 -4.93 -21.49
N LEU A 239 29.31 -5.63 -21.03
CA LEU A 239 29.40 -7.03 -20.63
C LEU A 239 29.31 -7.88 -21.89
N THR A 240 30.19 -8.86 -22.06
CA THR A 240 30.24 -9.69 -23.26
C THR A 240 29.89 -11.11 -22.88
N LEU A 241 28.81 -11.63 -23.47
CA LEU A 241 28.44 -13.03 -23.36
C LEU A 241 29.11 -13.81 -24.49
N ALA A 242 29.96 -14.77 -24.14
CA ALA A 242 30.67 -15.65 -25.06
C ALA A 242 30.17 -17.09 -24.94
N VAL A 243 29.78 -17.71 -26.04
CA VAL A 243 29.44 -19.15 -26.11
C VAL A 243 30.54 -19.87 -26.86
N VAL A 244 31.16 -20.83 -26.19
CA VAL A 244 32.24 -21.66 -26.70
C VAL A 244 31.70 -23.05 -27.07
N TYR A 245 31.61 -23.39 -28.35
CA TYR A 245 31.16 -24.71 -28.78
C TYR A 245 32.17 -25.32 -29.75
N ARG A 246 32.72 -26.50 -29.40
CA ARG A 246 33.77 -27.20 -30.18
C ARG A 246 34.94 -26.30 -30.60
N GLY A 247 35.29 -25.34 -29.74
CA GLY A 247 36.39 -24.41 -29.98
C GLY A 247 36.04 -23.13 -30.76
N PHE A 248 34.79 -22.98 -31.19
CA PHE A 248 34.27 -21.70 -31.68
C PHE A 248 33.82 -20.84 -30.52
N GLU A 249 34.07 -19.53 -30.61
CA GLU A 249 33.53 -18.57 -29.68
C GLU A 249 32.57 -17.60 -30.39
N PHE A 250 31.35 -17.51 -29.88
CA PHE A 250 30.34 -16.53 -30.30
C PHE A 250 30.15 -15.52 -29.20
N ALA A 251 30.57 -14.28 -29.43
CA ALA A 251 30.45 -13.22 -28.45
C ALA A 251 29.35 -12.24 -28.86
N THR A 252 28.50 -11.86 -27.92
CA THR A 252 27.59 -10.72 -28.06
C THR A 252 27.80 -9.75 -26.91
N THR A 253 27.79 -8.46 -27.20
CA THR A 253 27.83 -7.44 -26.16
C THR A 253 26.44 -7.29 -25.57
N LEU A 254 26.31 -7.67 -24.30
CA LEU A 254 25.22 -7.30 -23.44
C LEU A 254 25.37 -5.81 -23.13
N THR A 255 24.43 -5.01 -23.62
CA THR A 255 24.27 -3.67 -23.08
C THR A 255 23.29 -3.84 -21.93
N PRO A 256 23.73 -3.67 -20.67
CA PRO A 256 22.79 -3.59 -19.57
C PRO A 256 21.75 -2.54 -19.95
N ALA A 257 20.49 -2.94 -20.04
CA ALA A 257 19.44 -1.95 -20.16
C ALA A 257 19.55 -1.08 -18.91
N ASN A 258 20.01 0.16 -19.05
CA ASN A 258 19.78 1.16 -18.02
C ASN A 258 18.27 1.26 -17.92
N GLU A 259 17.71 0.63 -16.89
CA GLU A 259 16.29 0.63 -16.58
C GLU A 259 15.82 2.09 -16.59
N GLY A 260 14.99 2.42 -17.57
CA GLY A 260 14.36 3.71 -17.69
C GLY A 260 12.96 3.64 -17.14
N GLY A 261 12.37 4.78 -16.80
CA GLY A 261 10.95 4.84 -16.41
C GLY A 261 10.72 5.31 -14.98
N ILE A 262 9.61 4.86 -14.40
CA ILE A 262 9.11 5.35 -13.12
C ILE A 262 9.32 4.25 -12.08
N GLN A 263 10.09 4.54 -11.03
CA GLN A 263 10.24 3.67 -9.87
C GLN A 263 9.46 4.23 -8.69
N LEU A 264 8.55 3.44 -8.13
CA LEU A 264 7.82 3.74 -6.90
C LEU A 264 8.35 2.85 -5.80
N VAL A 265 8.61 3.43 -4.63
CA VAL A 265 9.04 2.70 -3.43
C VAL A 265 8.00 2.89 -2.35
N VAL A 266 7.50 1.78 -1.83
CA VAL A 266 6.52 1.72 -0.76
C VAL A 266 7.16 1.03 0.44
N LEU A 267 6.96 1.62 1.61
CA LEU A 267 7.44 1.10 2.89
C LEU A 267 6.22 0.70 3.73
N PRO A 268 5.81 -0.57 3.71
CA PRO A 268 4.69 -1.04 4.52
C PRO A 268 4.98 -0.82 6.01
N THR A 269 3.94 -0.51 6.78
CA THR A 269 4.07 -0.31 8.22
C THR A 269 3.94 -1.64 8.95
N THR A 270 4.89 -1.97 9.82
CA THR A 270 4.86 -3.19 10.65
C THR A 270 4.00 -3.04 11.89
N ASP A 271 3.77 -1.81 12.33
CA ASP A 271 2.93 -1.50 13.48
C ASP A 271 1.46 -1.54 13.07
N ARG A 272 0.77 -2.57 13.57
CA ARG A 272 -0.65 -2.84 13.30
C ARG A 272 -1.59 -2.24 14.35
N THR A 273 -1.09 -1.47 15.31
CA THR A 273 -1.94 -0.87 16.34
C THR A 273 -2.89 0.16 15.72
N THR A 274 -4.13 0.18 16.21
CA THR A 274 -5.18 1.12 15.85
C THR A 274 -5.44 2.03 17.04
N GLU A 275 -5.32 3.33 16.86
CA GLU A 275 -5.64 4.35 17.86
C GLU A 275 -7.07 4.86 17.61
N ILE A 276 -7.96 4.73 18.59
CA ILE A 276 -9.31 5.28 18.54
C ILE A 276 -9.43 6.39 19.59
N GLN A 277 -9.92 7.55 19.19
CA GLN A 277 -10.18 8.67 20.09
C GLN A 277 -11.60 9.18 19.85
N VAL A 278 -12.41 9.26 20.91
CA VAL A 278 -13.68 9.98 20.85
C VAL A 278 -13.45 11.37 21.45
N THR A 279 -13.78 12.41 20.71
CA THR A 279 -13.69 13.81 21.12
C THR A 279 -15.08 14.43 21.22
N GLN A 280 -15.20 15.50 21.99
CA GLN A 280 -16.41 16.31 22.07
C GLN A 280 -15.99 17.75 21.73
N PRO A 281 -16.46 18.32 20.61
CA PRO A 281 -15.96 19.63 20.15
C PRO A 281 -16.50 20.83 20.96
N PHE A 282 -17.13 20.58 22.11
CA PHE A 282 -17.87 21.58 22.88
C PHE A 282 -17.45 21.56 24.36
N ASP A 283 -16.55 22.47 24.72
CA ASP A 283 -15.92 22.51 26.05
C ASP A 283 -16.48 23.60 26.99
N ASP A 284 -17.28 24.55 26.50
CA ASP A 284 -17.81 25.63 27.35
C ASP A 284 -19.30 25.44 27.69
N LEU A 285 -19.63 25.59 28.98
CA LEU A 285 -21.00 25.80 29.45
C LEU A 285 -21.58 27.03 28.74
N GLY A 286 -22.50 26.83 27.80
CA GLY A 286 -23.01 27.90 26.96
C GLY A 286 -24.20 28.60 27.56
N GLN A 287 -25.19 27.81 28.01
CA GLN A 287 -26.50 28.34 28.40
C GLN A 287 -27.02 27.63 29.65
N VAL A 288 -27.38 28.40 30.68
CA VAL A 288 -28.00 27.87 31.90
C VAL A 288 -29.34 28.55 32.11
N ALA A 289 -30.42 27.77 32.16
CA ALA A 289 -31.74 28.27 32.55
C ALA A 289 -32.03 27.90 34.01
N ILE A 290 -32.15 28.90 34.87
CA ILE A 290 -32.41 28.69 36.29
C ILE A 290 -33.88 28.94 36.59
N VAL A 291 -34.50 28.00 37.29
CA VAL A 291 -35.91 28.05 37.69
C VAL A 291 -35.98 28.06 39.22
N LEU A 292 -36.56 29.12 39.79
CA LEU A 292 -36.71 29.31 41.22
C LEU A 292 -38.16 29.12 41.65
N ASP A 293 -38.34 28.31 42.68
CA ASP A 293 -39.61 28.12 43.37
C ASP A 293 -39.94 29.32 44.28
N GLY A 294 -41.08 29.95 44.04
CA GLY A 294 -41.63 31.02 44.86
C GLY A 294 -43.00 30.69 45.46
N SER A 295 -43.35 29.41 45.54
CA SER A 295 -44.63 28.92 46.06
C SER A 295 -44.83 29.22 47.55
N SER A 296 -46.06 29.01 48.02
CA SER A 296 -46.43 29.24 49.43
C SER A 296 -45.61 28.42 50.44
N SER A 297 -45.15 27.21 50.07
CA SER A 297 -44.30 26.37 50.93
C SER A 297 -42.95 27.02 51.22
N MET A 298 -42.44 27.83 50.28
CA MET A 298 -41.17 28.55 50.40
C MET A 298 -41.19 29.63 51.50
N LYS A 299 -42.36 30.02 52.02
CA LYS A 299 -42.51 30.93 53.16
C LYS A 299 -42.17 30.27 54.50
N GLN A 300 -42.21 28.94 54.57
CA GLN A 300 -41.94 28.20 55.80
C GLN A 300 -40.44 28.30 56.16
N PRO A 301 -40.09 28.24 57.46
CA PRO A 301 -38.69 28.20 57.86
C PRO A 301 -38.07 26.84 57.51
N THR A 302 -36.77 26.84 57.19
CA THR A 302 -36.01 25.59 56.90
C THR A 302 -35.93 24.64 58.09
N VAL A 303 -36.02 25.17 59.32
CA VAL A 303 -36.17 24.40 60.56
C VAL A 303 -37.37 24.90 61.38
N PRO A 304 -38.15 24.00 62.02
CA PRO A 304 -39.41 24.36 62.71
C PRO A 304 -39.29 25.41 63.84
N LYS A 305 -38.08 25.72 64.32
CA LYS A 305 -37.82 26.70 65.39
C LYS A 305 -36.60 27.56 65.05
N GLY A 306 -36.82 28.69 64.36
CA GLY A 306 -35.85 29.78 64.28
C GLY A 306 -34.88 29.75 63.08
N GLY A 307 -35.22 29.06 61.99
CA GLY A 307 -34.46 29.13 60.73
C GLY A 307 -34.96 30.24 59.81
N ASP A 308 -34.11 30.62 58.85
CA ASP A 308 -34.50 31.50 57.73
C ASP A 308 -35.65 30.88 56.93
N ALA A 309 -36.47 31.71 56.30
CA ALA A 309 -37.47 31.22 55.36
C ALA A 309 -36.77 30.50 54.21
N LYS A 310 -37.38 29.42 53.70
CA LYS A 310 -36.82 28.64 52.58
C LYS A 310 -36.54 29.53 51.36
N ILE A 311 -37.40 30.52 51.09
CA ILE A 311 -37.21 31.49 50.00
C ILE A 311 -35.95 32.34 50.15
N ASP A 312 -35.53 32.66 51.38
CA ASP A 312 -34.31 33.43 51.65
C ASP A 312 -33.07 32.57 51.42
N VAL A 313 -33.13 31.29 51.80
CA VAL A 313 -32.08 30.31 51.50
C VAL A 313 -31.97 30.07 49.99
N ALA A 314 -33.11 29.95 49.30
CA ALA A 314 -33.18 29.83 47.84
C ALA A 314 -32.54 31.02 47.13
N ARG A 315 -32.86 32.23 47.59
CA ARG A 315 -32.30 33.47 47.06
C ARG A 315 -30.78 33.50 47.23
N ARG A 316 -30.27 33.14 48.41
CA ARG A 316 -28.82 33.09 48.65
C ARG A 316 -28.13 32.08 47.74
N ALA A 317 -28.65 30.87 47.64
CA ALA A 317 -28.08 29.82 46.79
C ALA A 317 -28.11 30.18 45.30
N LEU A 318 -29.20 30.80 44.82
CA LEU A 318 -29.32 31.32 43.46
C LEU A 318 -28.32 32.45 43.19
N LEU A 319 -28.17 33.39 44.13
CA LEU A 319 -27.21 34.49 43.99
C LEU A 319 -25.76 33.99 44.00
N GLU A 320 -25.46 32.95 44.78
CA GLU A 320 -24.16 32.28 44.80
C GLU A 320 -23.90 31.54 43.48
N LEU A 321 -24.85 30.74 43.00
CA LEU A 321 -24.78 30.04 41.72
C LEU A 321 -24.52 31.03 40.56
N THR A 322 -25.34 32.06 40.46
CA THR A 322 -25.21 33.08 39.39
C THR A 322 -23.92 33.90 39.52
N GLN A 323 -23.42 34.12 40.74
CA GLN A 323 -22.10 34.73 40.93
C GLN A 323 -21.00 33.86 40.34
N GLN A 324 -20.99 32.56 40.65
CA GLN A 324 -19.98 31.64 40.17
C GLN A 324 -20.06 31.47 38.64
N LEU A 325 -21.26 31.36 38.07
CA LEU A 325 -21.47 31.35 36.62
C LEU A 325 -20.95 32.65 35.95
N SER A 326 -21.11 33.81 36.60
CA SER A 326 -20.58 35.07 36.06
C SER A 326 -19.04 35.11 36.02
N THR A 327 -18.36 34.38 36.92
CA THR A 327 -16.89 34.33 36.96
C THR A 327 -16.28 33.42 35.89
N LEU A 328 -17.07 32.49 35.33
CA LEU A 328 -16.62 31.61 34.23
C LEU A 328 -16.39 32.37 32.93
N GLY A 329 -17.15 33.44 32.67
CA GLY A 329 -17.17 34.11 31.38
C GLY A 329 -17.85 33.25 30.30
N ALA A 330 -18.44 33.91 29.30
CA ALA A 330 -19.08 33.26 28.13
C ALA A 330 -20.31 32.36 28.38
N VAL A 331 -20.87 32.32 29.60
CA VAL A 331 -22.15 31.65 29.91
C VAL A 331 -23.34 32.61 29.76
N ASP A 332 -24.34 32.24 28.98
CA ASP A 332 -25.65 32.90 28.96
C ASP A 332 -26.55 32.32 30.06
N CYS A 333 -27.12 33.17 30.90
CA CYS A 333 -28.00 32.72 31.98
C CYS A 333 -29.41 33.28 31.78
N SER A 334 -30.43 32.50 32.11
CA SER A 334 -31.79 33.01 32.35
C SER A 334 -32.24 32.65 33.76
N VAL A 335 -33.11 33.48 34.35
CA VAL A 335 -33.70 33.22 35.66
C VAL A 335 -35.20 33.40 35.58
N ARG A 336 -35.92 32.34 35.96
CA ARG A 336 -37.37 32.27 36.02
C ARG A 336 -37.81 32.02 37.44
N VAL A 337 -38.93 32.62 37.84
CA VAL A 337 -39.55 32.39 39.13
C VAL A 337 -40.98 31.95 38.90
N TYR A 338 -41.40 30.86 39.53
CA TYR A 338 -42.76 30.38 39.43
C TYR A 338 -43.52 30.49 40.74
N GLY A 339 -44.84 30.59 40.63
CA GLY A 339 -45.73 30.42 41.76
C GLY A 339 -45.64 31.48 42.84
N HIS A 340 -45.31 32.72 42.51
CA HIS A 340 -45.04 33.76 43.50
C HIS A 340 -45.96 34.98 43.42
N ARG A 341 -46.76 35.10 42.35
CA ARG A 341 -47.61 36.27 42.11
C ARG A 341 -49.07 35.98 42.39
N VAL A 342 -49.52 34.77 42.05
CA VAL A 342 -50.92 34.37 42.18
C VAL A 342 -51.07 32.99 42.80
N GLY A 343 -52.13 32.79 43.56
CA GLY A 343 -52.46 31.51 44.17
C GLY A 343 -53.97 31.36 44.38
N TYR A 344 -54.44 30.14 44.60
CA TYR A 344 -55.82 29.89 44.98
C TYR A 344 -56.04 30.19 46.46
N GLY A 345 -57.19 30.76 46.82
CA GLY A 345 -57.54 30.93 48.23
C GLY A 345 -57.93 29.59 48.88
N GLU A 346 -57.49 29.36 50.13
CA GLU A 346 -57.74 28.13 50.92
C GLU A 346 -59.22 27.67 50.96
N LEU A 347 -60.18 28.58 50.80
CA LEU A 347 -61.62 28.33 50.91
C LEU A 347 -62.43 28.73 49.66
N SER A 348 -61.77 29.30 48.65
CA SER A 348 -62.44 29.76 47.44
C SER A 348 -61.48 29.60 46.27
N GLN A 349 -61.87 28.89 45.22
CA GLN A 349 -61.16 28.77 43.94
C GLN A 349 -60.97 30.13 43.21
N ARG A 350 -61.12 31.25 43.91
CA ARG A 350 -60.78 32.59 43.43
C ARG A 350 -59.27 32.77 43.51
N VAL A 351 -58.72 33.26 42.40
CA VAL A 351 -57.33 33.68 42.30
C VAL A 351 -57.09 34.86 43.25
N LYS A 352 -56.05 34.77 44.07
CA LYS A 352 -55.54 35.83 44.94
C LYS A 352 -54.17 36.27 44.44
N VAL A 353 -54.00 37.57 44.30
CA VAL A 353 -52.72 38.20 43.96
C VAL A 353 -51.92 38.44 45.24
N GLU A 354 -50.60 38.32 45.16
CA GLU A 354 -49.67 38.71 46.22
C GLU A 354 -49.85 40.21 46.55
N PRO A 355 -50.21 40.57 47.80
CA PRO A 355 -50.66 41.92 48.14
C PRO A 355 -49.63 43.04 47.93
N TYR A 356 -48.33 42.73 47.93
CA TYR A 356 -47.25 43.69 47.87
C TYR A 356 -46.40 43.57 46.60
N TYR A 357 -46.94 42.94 45.55
CA TYR A 357 -46.17 42.65 44.34
C TYR A 357 -45.82 43.96 43.63
N GLN A 358 -44.53 44.19 43.44
CA GLN A 358 -44.01 45.46 42.90
C GLN A 358 -43.81 45.43 41.38
N GLY A 359 -44.14 44.32 40.71
CA GLY A 359 -44.05 44.21 39.26
C GLY A 359 -45.15 45.00 38.53
N ARG A 360 -44.88 45.42 37.30
CA ARG A 360 -45.83 46.20 36.50
C ARG A 360 -46.94 45.32 35.91
N GLY A 361 -48.20 45.68 36.19
CA GLY A 361 -49.37 45.27 35.39
C GLY A 361 -49.63 43.77 35.34
N LEU A 362 -49.89 43.15 36.50
CA LEU A 362 -50.31 41.76 36.56
C LEU A 362 -51.62 41.56 35.79
N ASP A 363 -51.62 40.61 34.85
CA ASP A 363 -52.82 40.24 34.11
C ASP A 363 -53.85 39.67 35.09
N SER A 364 -55.02 40.31 35.17
CA SER A 364 -56.13 39.85 36.01
C SER A 364 -56.66 38.47 35.63
N THR A 365 -56.24 37.93 34.48
CA THR A 365 -56.61 36.61 33.96
C THR A 365 -55.53 35.54 34.16
N LEU A 366 -54.39 35.89 34.79
CA LEU A 366 -53.30 34.93 35.03
C LEU A 366 -53.75 33.79 35.94
N ASP A 367 -53.77 32.57 35.41
CA ASP A 367 -54.05 31.36 36.18
C ASP A 367 -52.84 31.00 37.07
N PRO A 368 -53.04 30.68 38.36
CA PRO A 368 -51.98 30.15 39.23
C PRO A 368 -51.21 28.96 38.65
N THR A 369 -51.81 28.15 37.77
CA THR A 369 -51.14 27.01 37.12
C THR A 369 -50.25 27.40 35.96
N ALA A 370 -50.28 28.67 35.55
CA ALA A 370 -49.43 29.26 34.51
C ALA A 370 -48.53 30.38 35.07
N ASP A 371 -48.45 30.53 36.40
CA ASP A 371 -47.69 31.59 37.05
C ASP A 371 -46.18 31.37 36.95
N ILE A 372 -45.60 31.80 35.82
CA ILE A 372 -44.16 31.77 35.54
C ILE A 372 -43.73 33.18 35.11
N GLU A 373 -42.73 33.75 35.78
CA GLU A 373 -42.14 35.05 35.44
C GLU A 373 -40.69 34.88 35.01
N THR A 374 -40.31 35.53 33.91
CA THR A 374 -38.90 35.67 33.52
C THR A 374 -38.31 36.89 34.22
N VAL A 375 -37.55 36.66 35.30
CA VAL A 375 -36.88 37.72 36.07
C VAL A 375 -35.60 38.17 35.39
N TYR A 376 -34.93 37.27 34.66
CA TYR A 376 -33.78 37.59 33.83
C TYR A 376 -33.85 36.79 32.52
N THR A 377 -33.75 37.48 31.38
CA THR A 377 -33.83 36.86 30.05
C THR A 377 -32.49 36.23 29.67
N LEU A 378 -32.52 35.13 28.90
CA LEU A 378 -31.32 34.44 28.44
C LEU A 378 -30.37 35.40 27.72
N GLY A 379 -29.15 35.53 28.25
CA GLY A 379 -28.07 36.32 27.68
C GLY A 379 -26.87 36.39 28.61
N GLY A 380 -25.77 36.98 28.12
CA GLY A 380 -24.49 36.97 28.83
C GLY A 380 -24.61 37.57 30.23
N PHE A 381 -24.31 36.76 31.24
CA PHE A 381 -24.52 37.14 32.64
C PHE A 381 -23.24 37.75 33.23
N ARG A 382 -23.22 39.07 33.42
CA ARG A 382 -22.05 39.81 33.93
C ARG A 382 -22.23 40.16 35.40
N ALA A 383 -21.14 40.54 36.06
CA ALA A 383 -21.16 41.01 37.45
C ALA A 383 -22.14 42.18 37.69
N THR A 384 -22.40 43.02 36.68
CA THR A 384 -23.40 44.10 36.76
C THR A 384 -24.83 43.57 36.82
N ASP A 385 -25.11 42.46 36.14
CA ASP A 385 -26.44 41.84 36.07
C ASP A 385 -26.81 41.14 37.38
N GLN A 386 -25.81 40.68 38.12
CA GLN A 386 -25.99 40.13 39.47
C GLN A 386 -26.63 41.16 40.42
N HIS A 387 -26.27 42.44 40.32
CA HIS A 387 -26.88 43.49 41.15
C HIS A 387 -28.35 43.72 40.79
N ILE A 388 -28.68 43.70 39.50
CA ILE A 388 -30.05 43.85 38.99
C ILE A 388 -30.91 42.66 39.43
N LEU A 389 -30.38 41.44 39.28
CA LEU A 389 -31.05 40.22 39.71
C LEU A 389 -31.31 40.25 41.21
N LYS A 390 -30.32 40.63 42.02
CA LYS A 390 -30.49 40.77 43.48
C LYS A 390 -31.62 41.73 43.83
N GLN A 391 -31.65 42.93 43.23
CA GLN A 391 -32.73 43.90 43.50
C GLN A 391 -34.12 43.34 43.16
N ARG A 392 -34.25 42.57 42.08
CA ARG A 392 -35.53 41.93 41.72
C ARG A 392 -35.92 40.83 42.70
N LEU A 393 -34.95 40.05 43.15
CA LEU A 393 -35.20 38.94 44.08
C LEU A 393 -35.43 39.39 45.53
N ASP A 394 -34.89 40.54 45.96
CA ASP A 394 -35.05 41.05 47.34
C ASP A 394 -36.52 41.28 47.73
N HIS A 395 -37.39 41.49 46.75
CA HIS A 395 -38.85 41.65 46.95
C HIS A 395 -39.64 40.34 46.78
N LEU A 396 -38.97 39.23 46.45
CA LEU A 396 -39.63 37.94 46.23
C LEU A 396 -40.04 37.30 47.56
N VAL A 397 -41.31 36.92 47.66
CA VAL A 397 -41.90 36.24 48.83
C VAL A 397 -42.55 34.94 48.38
N GLY A 398 -42.40 33.88 49.16
CA GLY A 398 -43.13 32.63 48.95
C GLY A 398 -44.64 32.83 49.11
N TRP A 399 -45.44 32.64 48.05
CA TRP A 399 -46.86 32.99 48.06
C TRP A 399 -47.80 32.02 47.33
N GLY A 400 -47.56 31.75 46.05
CA GLY A 400 -48.55 31.19 45.14
C GLY A 400 -48.54 29.66 45.02
N GLN A 401 -49.12 29.19 43.93
CA GLN A 401 -49.23 27.76 43.56
C GLN A 401 -47.99 27.30 42.79
N SER A 402 -47.62 26.01 42.83
CA SER A 402 -46.41 25.48 42.17
C SER A 402 -46.66 24.91 40.75
N PRO A 403 -46.57 25.69 39.65
CA PRO A 403 -46.59 25.14 38.27
C PRO A 403 -45.21 24.60 37.86
N HIS A 404 -44.69 23.63 38.64
CA HIS A 404 -43.31 23.17 38.56
C HIS A 404 -42.91 22.65 37.17
N PHE A 405 -43.66 21.69 36.61
CA PHE A 405 -43.37 21.12 35.29
C PHE A 405 -43.51 22.15 34.17
N GLY A 406 -44.49 23.04 34.26
CA GLY A 406 -44.65 24.15 33.32
C GLY A 406 -43.45 25.08 33.30
N ALA A 407 -42.82 25.33 34.45
CA ALA A 407 -41.63 26.16 34.56
C ALA A 407 -40.40 25.51 33.90
N ILE A 408 -40.22 24.19 34.07
CA ILE A 408 -39.16 23.43 33.39
C ILE A 408 -39.39 23.41 31.87
N VAL A 409 -40.62 23.14 31.41
CA VAL A 409 -40.95 23.20 29.96
C VAL A 409 -40.72 24.60 29.40
N SER A 410 -41.05 25.64 30.14
CA SER A 410 -40.78 27.00 29.71
C SER A 410 -39.28 27.33 29.66
N ALA A 411 -38.46 26.77 30.57
CA ALA A 411 -37.00 26.89 30.52
C ALA A 411 -36.41 26.10 29.33
N LEU A 412 -36.90 24.89 29.07
CA LEU A 412 -36.57 24.11 27.88
C LEU A 412 -36.84 24.91 26.60
N ASN A 413 -37.97 25.62 26.55
CA ASN A 413 -38.35 26.47 25.41
C ASN A 413 -37.37 27.62 25.13
N ASP A 414 -36.77 28.23 26.16
CA ASP A 414 -35.74 29.25 25.95
C ASP A 414 -34.48 28.65 25.33
N LEU A 415 -34.13 27.45 25.77
CA LEU A 415 -33.00 26.67 25.26
C LEU A 415 -33.29 26.04 23.88
N ARG A 416 -34.49 26.22 23.30
CA ARG A 416 -34.86 25.64 21.99
C ARG A 416 -34.27 26.36 20.79
N GLN A 417 -33.81 27.60 20.92
CA GLN A 417 -33.17 28.27 19.79
C GLN A 417 -31.88 27.51 19.43
N PRO A 418 -31.64 27.20 18.14
CA PRO A 418 -30.41 26.58 17.72
C PRO A 418 -29.28 27.59 17.90
N ALA A 419 -28.62 27.58 19.06
CA ALA A 419 -27.27 28.08 19.13
C ALA A 419 -26.44 27.14 18.24
N GLY A 420 -26.16 27.56 17.01
CA GLY A 420 -25.26 26.87 16.08
C GLY A 420 -23.80 26.91 16.53
N ASP A 421 -23.55 27.14 17.83
CA ASP A 421 -22.24 27.20 18.47
C ASP A 421 -21.89 25.91 19.23
N GLY A 422 -22.86 25.01 19.40
CA GLY A 422 -22.72 23.70 20.03
C GLY A 422 -22.37 23.71 21.53
N ARG A 423 -22.43 24.85 22.20
CA ARG A 423 -22.11 24.94 23.64
C ARG A 423 -23.10 24.18 24.52
N GLN A 424 -22.65 23.76 25.71
CA GLN A 424 -23.48 22.95 26.62
C GLN A 424 -24.68 23.75 27.17
N ARG A 425 -25.78 23.05 27.43
CA ARG A 425 -27.03 23.64 27.96
C ARG A 425 -27.48 22.88 29.19
N ALA A 426 -27.94 23.58 30.21
CA ALA A 426 -28.45 22.96 31.42
C ALA A 426 -29.63 23.74 32.01
N ILE A 427 -30.50 23.05 32.73
CA ILE A 427 -31.55 23.63 33.56
C ILE A 427 -31.20 23.38 35.02
N VAL A 428 -31.27 24.42 35.86
CA VAL A 428 -31.12 24.29 37.31
C VAL A 428 -32.43 24.67 37.98
N VAL A 429 -32.98 23.77 38.78
CA VAL A 429 -34.25 23.98 39.49
C VAL A 429 -34.00 24.12 40.98
N VAL A 430 -34.25 25.30 41.53
CA VAL A 430 -34.11 25.60 42.96
C VAL A 430 -35.49 25.49 43.62
N THR A 431 -35.70 24.47 44.45
CA THR A 431 -37.04 24.15 45.00
C THR A 431 -36.96 23.52 46.39
N ASP A 432 -38.04 23.65 47.16
CA ASP A 432 -38.24 22.90 48.39
C ASP A 432 -39.06 21.61 48.21
N GLY A 433 -39.29 21.21 46.96
CA GLY A 433 -40.04 20.01 46.55
C GLY A 433 -41.49 19.97 47.03
N GLY A 434 -42.05 21.09 47.49
CA GLY A 434 -43.43 21.16 47.97
C GLY A 434 -44.46 20.90 46.87
N GLN A 435 -45.18 19.78 46.99
CA GLN A 435 -46.35 19.39 46.19
C GLN A 435 -46.15 19.55 44.67
N PHE A 436 -45.43 18.58 44.08
CA PHE A 436 -45.47 18.32 42.64
C PHE A 436 -46.91 17.95 42.25
N ASP A 437 -47.64 18.93 41.71
CA ASP A 437 -49.06 18.85 41.41
C ASP A 437 -49.97 18.61 42.63
N ILE A 438 -50.56 19.70 43.16
CA ILE A 438 -51.77 19.56 43.96
C ILE A 438 -52.85 18.93 43.06
N SER A 439 -53.22 17.68 43.37
CA SER A 439 -54.42 17.02 42.90
C SER A 439 -55.65 17.69 43.51
N LEU A 440 -56.05 18.85 42.95
CA LEU A 440 -57.45 19.26 43.04
C LEU A 440 -58.21 18.46 41.98
N GLU A 441 -58.73 17.29 42.37
CA GLU A 441 -59.65 16.46 41.57
C GLU A 441 -60.91 17.20 41.07
N GLU A 442 -61.08 18.50 41.34
CA GLU A 442 -62.27 19.29 40.97
C GLU A 442 -62.02 20.50 40.06
N ILE A 443 -60.79 20.74 39.56
CA ILE A 443 -60.57 21.83 38.58
C ILE A 443 -60.24 21.24 37.20
N ARG A 444 -61.27 21.15 36.35
CA ARG A 444 -61.17 20.89 34.90
C ARG A 444 -60.41 22.04 34.21
N ILE A 445 -59.09 21.98 34.17
CA ILE A 445 -58.29 22.82 33.27
C ILE A 445 -57.53 21.88 32.33
N GLN A 446 -57.81 21.97 31.03
CA GLN A 446 -57.31 21.08 29.99
C GLN A 446 -55.83 21.34 29.60
N ASP A 447 -55.19 22.38 30.16
CA ASP A 447 -53.89 22.89 29.69
C ASP A 447 -52.74 22.76 30.72
N LYS A 448 -52.83 21.84 31.68
CA LYS A 448 -51.73 21.61 32.65
C LYS A 448 -50.63 20.73 32.06
N VAL A 449 -49.39 21.22 32.10
CA VAL A 449 -48.20 20.42 31.84
C VAL A 449 -48.02 19.42 32.98
N ASN A 450 -48.14 18.14 32.67
CA ASN A 450 -47.93 17.04 33.62
C ASN A 450 -46.57 16.37 33.42
N LEU A 451 -46.24 15.41 34.28
CA LEU A 451 -44.99 14.65 34.20
C LEU A 451 -44.84 13.90 32.86
N ALA A 452 -45.92 13.35 32.29
CA ALA A 452 -45.84 12.63 31.00
C ALA A 452 -45.49 13.56 29.84
N GLU A 453 -46.04 14.78 29.83
CA GLU A 453 -45.71 15.82 28.85
C GLU A 453 -44.25 16.24 29.00
N LEU A 454 -43.77 16.50 30.23
CA LEU A 454 -42.36 16.82 30.46
C LEU A 454 -41.43 15.69 29.97
N LYS A 455 -41.80 14.43 30.21
CA LYS A 455 -41.05 13.26 29.70
C LYS A 455 -40.98 13.26 28.17
N SER A 456 -42.08 13.53 27.48
CA SER A 456 -42.11 13.62 26.03
C SER A 456 -41.20 14.75 25.52
N GLN A 457 -41.22 15.91 26.18
CA GLN A 457 -40.43 17.07 25.81
C GLN A 457 -38.92 16.86 26.01
N LEU A 458 -38.53 16.21 27.13
CA LEU A 458 -37.13 15.85 27.40
C LEU A 458 -36.62 14.73 26.47
N ALA A 459 -37.49 13.81 26.06
CA ALA A 459 -37.14 12.76 25.09
C ALA A 459 -36.89 13.32 23.68
N GLU A 460 -37.61 14.36 23.28
CA GLU A 460 -37.40 15.03 21.98
C GLU A 460 -36.08 15.83 21.97
N LYS A 461 -35.70 16.43 23.09
CA LYS A 461 -34.45 17.19 23.25
C LYS A 461 -33.85 16.98 24.64
N PRO A 462 -32.84 16.10 24.79
CA PRO A 462 -32.21 15.85 26.08
C PRO A 462 -31.43 17.10 26.52
N VAL A 463 -31.84 17.69 27.65
CA VAL A 463 -31.13 18.76 28.34
C VAL A 463 -30.98 18.37 29.80
N PRO A 464 -29.76 18.36 30.37
CA PRO A 464 -29.52 18.12 31.80
C PRO A 464 -30.40 19.00 32.69
N VAL A 465 -31.14 18.37 33.60
CA VAL A 465 -31.97 19.05 34.60
C VAL A 465 -31.39 18.73 35.97
N HIS A 466 -30.76 19.73 36.59
CA HIS A 466 -30.19 19.63 37.93
C HIS A 466 -31.13 20.25 38.96
N PHE A 467 -31.23 19.64 40.14
CA PHE A 467 -32.05 20.16 41.24
C PHE A 467 -31.17 20.66 42.39
N LEU A 468 -31.55 21.79 42.96
CA LEU A 468 -30.98 22.36 44.17
C LEU A 468 -32.04 22.41 45.26
N LEU A 469 -31.99 21.44 46.17
CA LEU A 469 -33.03 21.16 47.15
C LEU A 469 -32.88 21.98 48.42
N ILE A 470 -33.99 22.53 48.90
CA ILE A 470 -34.05 23.36 50.10
C ILE A 470 -34.86 22.66 51.20
N GLY A 471 -34.19 22.38 52.31
CA GLY A 471 -34.81 21.70 53.44
C GLY A 471 -35.12 20.22 53.16
N LYS A 472 -35.88 19.61 54.07
CA LYS A 472 -36.21 18.17 53.97
C LYS A 472 -37.37 17.94 53.02
N GLN A 473 -37.17 16.96 52.13
CA GLN A 473 -38.13 16.52 51.14
C GLN A 473 -38.94 15.32 51.62
N SER A 474 -40.17 15.18 51.14
CA SER A 474 -40.92 13.94 51.33
C SER A 474 -40.33 12.83 50.43
N PRO A 475 -40.46 11.54 50.79
CA PRO A 475 -39.98 10.45 49.95
C PRO A 475 -40.62 10.43 48.55
N ASP A 476 -41.89 10.81 48.45
CA ASP A 476 -42.64 10.81 47.20
C ASP A 476 -42.15 11.93 46.26
N ASP A 477 -41.90 13.13 46.82
CA ASP A 477 -41.35 14.27 46.08
C ASP A 477 -39.93 13.97 45.58
N MET A 478 -39.09 13.33 46.41
CA MET A 478 -37.73 12.91 46.02
C MET A 478 -37.74 11.93 44.86
N ALA A 479 -38.64 10.94 44.84
CA ALA A 479 -38.71 9.97 43.75
C ALA A 479 -39.04 10.62 42.40
N ILE A 480 -39.90 11.66 42.40
CA ILE A 480 -40.23 12.42 41.20
C ILE A 480 -39.04 13.25 40.74
N ILE A 481 -38.36 13.93 41.68
CA ILE A 481 -37.17 14.75 41.41
C ILE A 481 -36.06 13.91 40.80
N GLU A 482 -35.73 12.78 41.43
CA GLU A 482 -34.69 11.85 40.94
C GLU A 482 -35.07 11.30 39.56
N GLN A 483 -36.34 10.99 39.33
CA GLN A 483 -36.80 10.55 38.01
C GLN A 483 -36.61 11.63 36.94
N VAL A 484 -36.94 12.89 37.22
CA VAL A 484 -36.78 13.99 36.25
C VAL A 484 -35.30 14.29 36.01
N ALA A 485 -34.48 14.29 37.05
CA ALA A 485 -33.04 14.48 36.94
C ALA A 485 -32.40 13.38 36.06
N GLN A 486 -32.72 12.11 36.33
CA GLN A 486 -32.23 10.97 35.53
C GLN A 486 -32.67 11.04 34.07
N LEU A 487 -33.91 11.44 33.79
CA LEU A 487 -34.42 11.55 32.42
C LEU A 487 -33.79 12.70 31.63
N GLY A 488 -33.45 13.80 32.30
CA GLY A 488 -32.70 14.90 31.68
C GLY A 488 -31.19 14.62 31.58
N GLY A 489 -30.67 13.64 32.32
CA GLY A 489 -29.23 13.40 32.47
C GLY A 489 -28.55 14.43 33.39
N GLY A 490 -29.27 14.96 34.38
CA GLY A 490 -28.76 15.84 35.43
C GLY A 490 -28.75 15.19 36.81
N SER A 491 -28.51 15.98 37.84
CA SER A 491 -28.23 15.52 39.21
C SER A 491 -29.06 16.25 40.27
N VAL A 492 -28.91 15.82 41.53
CA VAL A 492 -29.63 16.39 42.67
C VAL A 492 -28.63 16.82 43.74
N HIS A 493 -28.65 18.09 44.09
CA HIS A 493 -27.80 18.72 45.11
C HIS A 493 -28.65 19.35 46.21
N THR A 494 -28.03 19.63 47.34
CA THR A 494 -28.63 20.42 48.42
C THR A 494 -28.22 21.88 48.29
N SER A 495 -28.99 22.80 48.89
CA SER A 495 -28.65 24.23 48.90
C SER A 495 -27.30 24.59 49.52
N GLU A 496 -26.66 23.65 50.24
CA GLU A 496 -25.32 23.81 50.81
C GLU A 496 -24.21 23.41 49.82
N ASP A 497 -24.55 22.69 48.74
CA ASP A 497 -23.62 22.15 47.74
C ASP A 497 -23.71 22.89 46.39
N VAL A 498 -23.79 24.22 46.45
CA VAL A 498 -23.75 25.06 45.22
C VAL A 498 -22.42 24.87 44.49
N ASN A 499 -21.32 24.72 45.23
CA ASN A 499 -19.99 24.49 44.65
C ASN A 499 -19.90 23.14 43.93
N GLY A 500 -20.49 22.07 44.48
CA GLY A 500 -20.54 20.76 43.82
C GLY A 500 -21.36 20.82 42.54
N LEU A 501 -22.51 21.51 42.54
CA LEU A 501 -23.31 21.72 41.34
C LEU A 501 -22.56 22.54 40.27
N VAL A 502 -21.92 23.64 40.66
CA VAL A 502 -21.13 24.45 39.73
C VAL A 502 -19.95 23.65 39.20
N ALA A 503 -19.26 22.90 40.06
CA ALA A 503 -18.20 21.99 39.64
C ALA A 503 -18.73 20.90 38.72
N GLU A 504 -19.98 20.44 38.85
CA GLU A 504 -20.59 19.46 37.94
C GLU A 504 -20.96 20.10 36.58
N LEU A 505 -21.55 21.29 36.60
CA LEU A 505 -21.85 22.09 35.40
C LEU A 505 -20.58 22.51 34.63
N GLN A 506 -19.45 22.65 35.34
CA GLN A 506 -18.12 22.88 34.78
C GLN A 506 -17.38 21.58 34.48
N SER A 507 -17.69 20.52 35.21
CA SER A 507 -17.01 19.25 35.05
C SER A 507 -17.38 18.77 33.67
N HIS A 508 -16.33 18.57 32.89
CA HIS A 508 -16.37 17.75 31.71
C HIS A 508 -16.68 16.38 32.25
N ASP A 509 -17.96 16.09 32.51
CA ASP A 509 -18.34 14.83 33.10
C ASP A 509 -17.72 13.79 32.18
N ARG A 510 -16.87 12.94 32.79
CA ARG A 510 -15.87 12.10 32.13
C ARG A 510 -16.65 11.04 31.37
N GLN A 511 -17.31 11.44 30.30
CA GLN A 511 -18.00 10.55 29.42
C GLN A 511 -16.95 9.56 29.01
N THR A 512 -17.18 8.32 29.38
CA THR A 512 -16.37 7.25 28.89
C THR A 512 -16.99 6.79 27.59
N TYR A 513 -16.15 6.45 26.64
CA TYR A 513 -16.58 5.67 25.49
C TYR A 513 -16.07 4.25 25.66
N GLN A 514 -16.85 3.30 25.17
CA GLN A 514 -16.52 1.89 25.13
C GLN A 514 -16.32 1.45 23.69
N VAL A 515 -15.41 0.51 23.47
CA VAL A 515 -15.13 -0.12 22.18
C VAL A 515 -15.28 -1.63 22.32
N ASP A 516 -16.34 -2.17 21.72
CA ASP A 516 -16.64 -3.60 21.77
C ASP A 516 -16.46 -4.24 20.39
N GLY A 517 -16.08 -5.51 20.36
CA GLY A 517 -16.13 -6.31 19.12
C GLY A 517 -17.59 -6.57 18.73
N ALA A 518 -17.95 -6.39 17.46
CA ALA A 518 -19.34 -6.47 16.96
C ALA A 518 -20.04 -7.83 17.16
N LEU A 519 -19.33 -8.86 17.67
CA LEU A 519 -19.83 -10.22 17.90
C LEU A 519 -19.39 -10.82 19.26
N GLY A 520 -18.99 -9.99 20.24
CA GLY A 520 -18.52 -10.48 21.54
C GLY A 520 -17.22 -11.28 21.47
N ARG A 521 -16.39 -11.03 20.46
CA ARG A 521 -15.01 -11.53 20.40
C ARG A 521 -14.16 -10.74 21.39
N ASP A 522 -13.34 -11.42 22.17
CA ASP A 522 -12.37 -10.78 23.07
C ASP A 522 -11.38 -9.95 22.24
N LEU A 523 -11.20 -8.69 22.60
CA LEU A 523 -10.22 -7.80 21.98
C LEU A 523 -8.91 -7.92 22.77
N ASP A 524 -7.79 -8.21 22.09
CA ASP A 524 -6.46 -8.10 22.68
C ASP A 524 -6.09 -6.61 22.85
N VAL A 525 -6.48 -6.06 24.00
CA VAL A 525 -6.14 -4.68 24.40
C VAL A 525 -4.73 -4.68 25.01
N VAL A 526 -3.81 -3.94 24.40
CA VAL A 526 -2.38 -3.88 24.82
C VAL A 526 -2.22 -3.26 26.22
N ASN A 527 -3.25 -2.58 26.73
CA ASN A 527 -3.26 -2.00 28.05
C ASN A 527 -4.29 -2.69 28.96
N PRO A 528 -3.92 -3.77 29.67
CA PRO A 528 -4.85 -4.57 30.48
C PRO A 528 -5.41 -3.86 31.72
N GLU A 529 -4.92 -2.66 32.06
CA GLU A 529 -5.48 -1.83 33.14
C GLU A 529 -6.63 -0.91 32.68
N THR A 530 -6.74 -0.65 31.37
CA THR A 530 -7.91 -0.02 30.75
C THR A 530 -8.75 -1.13 30.13
N ALA A 531 -9.94 -1.37 30.67
CA ALA A 531 -10.97 -2.14 29.99
C ALA A 531 -11.19 -1.60 28.57
N SER A 532 -12.10 -2.20 27.79
CA SER A 532 -12.63 -1.67 26.53
C SER A 532 -13.21 -0.24 26.61
N THR A 533 -12.96 0.51 27.68
CA THR A 533 -13.51 1.80 28.05
C THR A 533 -12.38 2.82 28.27
N ALA A 534 -12.51 4.00 27.67
CA ALA A 534 -11.59 5.14 27.86
C ALA A 534 -12.39 6.43 28.07
N THR A 535 -11.74 7.49 28.59
CA THR A 535 -12.41 8.79 28.77
C THR A 535 -12.43 9.54 27.45
N VAL A 536 -13.53 10.20 27.09
CA VAL A 536 -13.60 11.13 25.95
C VAL A 536 -12.44 12.14 26.03
N GLY A 537 -11.76 12.35 24.92
CA GLY A 537 -10.52 13.11 24.82
C GLY A 537 -9.24 12.29 24.99
N THR A 538 -9.32 11.06 25.51
CA THR A 538 -8.17 10.13 25.59
C THR A 538 -8.25 9.04 24.53
N SER A 539 -7.10 8.59 24.04
CA SER A 539 -7.01 7.56 23.01
C SER A 539 -6.99 6.15 23.61
N LEU A 540 -7.70 5.23 22.98
CA LEU A 540 -7.64 3.79 23.20
C LEU A 540 -6.79 3.15 22.10
N ILE A 541 -5.82 2.31 22.48
CA ILE A 541 -4.95 1.62 21.52
C ILE A 541 -5.35 0.14 21.48
N LEU A 542 -5.73 -0.32 20.29
CA LEU A 542 -6.12 -1.69 20.02
C LEU A 542 -5.09 -2.37 19.13
N THR A 543 -4.86 -3.67 19.33
CA THR A 543 -4.14 -4.50 18.35
C THR A 543 -5.15 -5.46 17.73
N PRO A 544 -5.55 -5.27 16.46
CA PRO A 544 -6.46 -6.18 15.80
C PRO A 544 -5.85 -7.59 15.71
N GLU A 545 -6.67 -8.62 15.98
CA GLU A 545 -6.26 -10.01 15.77
C GLU A 545 -5.83 -10.23 14.32
N SER A 546 -4.74 -10.98 14.16
CA SER A 546 -3.93 -10.94 12.96
C SER A 546 -4.64 -11.55 11.73
N GLY A 547 -4.91 -10.73 10.70
CA GLY A 547 -5.23 -11.20 9.34
C GLY A 547 -6.66 -11.00 8.85
N ASN A 548 -7.58 -10.58 9.71
CA ASN A 548 -8.94 -10.23 9.31
C ASN A 548 -9.27 -8.83 9.80
N ALA A 549 -10.02 -8.09 8.97
CA ALA A 549 -10.58 -6.84 9.42
C ALA A 549 -11.54 -7.09 10.58
N ASN A 550 -11.46 -6.24 11.61
CA ASN A 550 -12.28 -6.36 12.81
C ASN A 550 -13.42 -5.34 12.76
N ASP A 551 -14.63 -5.86 12.88
CA ASP A 551 -15.83 -5.04 13.07
C ASP A 551 -15.93 -4.69 14.56
N LEU A 552 -15.90 -3.39 14.84
CA LEU A 552 -15.98 -2.82 16.17
C LEU A 552 -17.23 -1.94 16.29
N VAL A 553 -17.69 -1.76 17.52
CA VAL A 553 -18.73 -0.79 17.88
C VAL A 553 -18.13 0.15 18.92
N VAL A 554 -18.10 1.45 18.60
CA VAL A 554 -17.74 2.50 19.56
C VAL A 554 -19.02 3.11 20.11
N ALA A 555 -19.17 3.13 21.43
CA ALA A 555 -20.33 3.66 22.12
C ALA A 555 -19.94 4.75 23.13
N ALA A 556 -20.58 5.91 23.08
CA ALA A 556 -20.43 6.99 24.06
C ALA A 556 -21.81 7.45 24.53
N GLY A 557 -22.25 6.95 25.68
CA GLY A 557 -23.63 7.16 26.16
C GLY A 557 -24.66 6.50 25.24
N LEU A 558 -25.54 7.29 24.64
CA LEU A 558 -26.55 6.82 23.67
C LEU A 558 -26.02 6.77 22.23
N ALA A 559 -24.90 7.44 21.94
CA ALA A 559 -24.31 7.50 20.62
C ALA A 559 -23.49 6.24 20.32
N GLN A 560 -23.65 5.69 19.11
CA GLN A 560 -22.92 4.51 18.65
C GLN A 560 -22.46 4.68 17.21
N GLU A 561 -21.30 4.12 16.86
CA GLU A 561 -20.81 4.02 15.48
C GLU A 561 -20.12 2.66 15.26
N HIS A 562 -20.34 2.09 14.07
CA HIS A 562 -19.69 0.85 13.65
C HIS A 562 -18.41 1.16 12.87
N LEU A 563 -17.31 0.54 13.28
CA LEU A 563 -16.00 0.69 12.64
C LEU A 563 -15.56 -0.62 12.02
N HIS A 564 -14.93 -0.52 10.85
CA HIS A 564 -14.22 -1.62 10.21
C HIS A 564 -12.74 -1.26 10.12
N ILE A 565 -11.89 -1.99 10.83
CA ILE A 565 -10.45 -1.70 10.97
C ILE A 565 -9.58 -2.84 10.43
N ILE A 566 -8.45 -2.50 9.81
CA ILE A 566 -7.43 -3.38 9.22
C ILE A 566 -6.09 -3.37 10.01
N GLY A 567 -5.89 -2.39 10.89
CA GLY A 567 -4.69 -2.19 11.70
C GLY A 567 -3.77 -1.10 11.16
N GLY A 568 -3.20 -0.30 12.07
CA GLY A 568 -2.32 0.82 11.73
C GLY A 568 -3.04 2.17 11.59
N GLU A 569 -4.33 2.24 11.90
CA GLU A 569 -5.12 3.48 11.76
C GLU A 569 -5.07 4.38 12.99
N ARG A 570 -5.34 5.65 12.75
CA ARG A 570 -5.84 6.57 13.79
C ARG A 570 -7.26 6.97 13.41
N ILE A 571 -8.20 6.80 14.33
CA ILE A 571 -9.62 7.07 14.14
C ILE A 571 -10.04 8.10 15.18
N GLU A 572 -10.60 9.21 14.71
CA GLU A 572 -11.23 10.19 15.59
C GLU A 572 -12.73 10.22 15.33
N LEU A 573 -13.53 10.18 16.39
CA LEU A 573 -14.98 10.33 16.33
C LEU A 573 -15.41 11.48 17.23
N GLN A 574 -16.36 12.28 16.77
CA GLN A 574 -16.93 13.40 17.49
C GLN A 574 -18.34 13.08 17.96
N ILE A 575 -18.62 13.35 19.24
CA ILE A 575 -19.98 13.27 19.76
C ILE A 575 -20.80 14.42 19.19
N SER A 576 -21.92 14.08 18.58
CA SER A 576 -22.94 15.03 18.13
C SER A 576 -23.44 15.96 19.25
N PRO A 577 -23.87 17.20 18.95
CA PRO A 577 -24.39 18.11 19.97
C PRO A 577 -25.59 17.56 20.76
N ASP A 578 -26.41 16.71 20.13
CA ASP A 578 -27.58 16.06 20.76
C ASP A 578 -27.22 14.74 21.48
N ARG A 579 -25.94 14.35 21.46
CA ARG A 579 -25.39 13.10 22.05
C ARG A 579 -26.04 11.83 21.52
N ALA A 580 -26.71 11.89 20.37
CA ALA A 580 -27.41 10.75 19.78
C ALA A 580 -26.54 9.97 18.79
N ASN A 581 -25.54 10.63 18.19
CA ASN A 581 -24.70 10.06 17.14
C ASN A 581 -23.20 10.36 17.37
N LEU A 582 -22.35 9.51 16.81
CA LEU A 582 -20.91 9.74 16.66
C LEU A 582 -20.63 10.05 15.18
N PHE A 583 -19.75 11.00 14.92
CA PHE A 583 -19.41 11.43 13.56
C PHE A 583 -17.91 11.49 13.35
N ALA A 584 -17.42 11.09 12.18
CA ALA A 584 -16.06 11.39 11.78
C ALA A 584 -15.90 12.93 11.63
N PRO A 585 -14.77 13.52 12.06
CA PRO A 585 -14.46 14.91 11.79
C PRO A 585 -14.27 15.12 10.28
N GLU A 586 -14.69 16.28 9.77
CA GLU A 586 -14.34 16.67 8.40
C GLU A 586 -12.84 16.97 8.34
N TYR A 587 -12.13 16.26 7.47
CA TYR A 587 -10.73 16.56 7.22
C TYR A 587 -10.60 17.69 6.21
N GLU A 588 -10.60 18.92 6.73
CA GLU A 588 -10.45 20.15 5.95
C GLU A 588 -9.00 20.64 5.86
N ARG A 589 -8.05 19.92 6.46
CA ARG A 589 -6.62 20.27 6.32
C ARG A 589 -6.29 20.22 4.84
N GLU A 590 -5.95 21.40 4.31
CA GLU A 590 -5.63 21.63 2.90
C GLU A 590 -6.85 21.53 1.99
N LEU A 591 -7.36 22.70 1.53
CA LEU A 591 -8.55 22.85 0.66
C LEU A 591 -8.74 21.65 -0.31
N ALA A 592 -9.63 20.74 0.06
CA ALA A 592 -9.88 19.52 -0.68
C ALA A 592 -10.82 19.76 -1.86
N THR A 593 -10.58 19.09 -2.98
CA THR A 593 -11.53 19.03 -4.09
C THR A 593 -12.40 17.79 -3.92
N PRO A 594 -13.69 17.92 -3.54
CA PRO A 594 -14.58 16.77 -3.43
C PRO A 594 -14.89 16.23 -4.82
N ALA A 595 -14.84 14.92 -4.95
CA ALA A 595 -15.15 14.21 -6.16
C ALA A 595 -16.15 13.09 -5.84
N PRO A 596 -17.43 13.25 -6.22
CA PRO A 596 -18.43 12.24 -5.94
C PRO A 596 -18.04 10.95 -6.65
N MET A 597 -18.09 9.85 -5.92
CA MET A 597 -17.87 8.52 -6.47
C MET A 597 -19.20 7.89 -6.91
N ARG A 598 -19.12 6.87 -7.75
CA ARG A 598 -20.24 6.06 -8.21
C ARG A 598 -19.90 4.59 -8.10
N ASP A 599 -20.83 3.78 -7.63
CA ASP A 599 -20.72 2.32 -7.74
C ASP A 599 -20.94 1.84 -9.19
N GLY A 600 -20.73 0.54 -9.43
CA GLY A 600 -20.96 -0.09 -10.74
C GLY A 600 -22.40 0.03 -11.27
N THR A 601 -23.38 0.39 -10.42
CA THR A 601 -24.78 0.64 -10.80
C THR A 601 -25.08 2.13 -11.06
N GLY A 602 -24.11 3.01 -10.77
CA GLY A 602 -24.22 4.46 -10.92
C GLY A 602 -24.76 5.19 -9.69
N ASN A 603 -25.00 4.52 -8.56
CA ASN A 603 -25.45 5.15 -7.32
C ASN A 603 -24.35 6.02 -6.72
N VAL A 604 -24.76 7.13 -6.11
CA VAL A 604 -23.87 8.14 -5.49
C VAL A 604 -23.89 8.11 -3.96
N ASP A 605 -24.64 7.17 -3.34
CA ASP A 605 -24.63 6.95 -1.88
C ASP A 605 -23.40 6.12 -1.46
N VAL A 606 -22.24 6.56 -1.93
CA VAL A 606 -20.93 5.98 -1.65
C VAL A 606 -20.04 7.08 -1.08
N PRO A 607 -18.96 6.75 -0.36
CA PRO A 607 -17.98 7.72 0.10
C PRO A 607 -17.50 8.64 -1.03
N THR A 608 -17.38 9.91 -0.72
CA THR A 608 -16.80 10.91 -1.62
C THR A 608 -15.27 10.82 -1.55
N CYS A 609 -14.62 10.85 -2.71
CA CYS A 609 -13.17 10.93 -2.80
C CYS A 609 -12.77 12.41 -2.67
N PHE A 610 -11.87 12.72 -1.75
CA PHE A 610 -11.32 14.05 -1.56
C PHE A 610 -9.88 14.04 -2.03
N VAL A 611 -9.58 14.82 -3.07
CA VAL A 611 -8.21 15.07 -3.49
C VAL A 611 -7.74 16.36 -2.83
N HIS A 612 -6.79 16.24 -1.91
CA HIS A 612 -6.22 17.37 -1.16
C HIS A 612 -5.21 18.13 -2.01
N ARG A 613 -4.69 19.23 -1.48
CA ARG A 613 -3.68 20.02 -2.18
C ARG A 613 -2.41 19.17 -2.39
N PRO A 614 -1.91 19.02 -3.63
CA PRO A 614 -0.65 18.31 -3.84
C PRO A 614 0.52 19.04 -3.17
N GLU A 615 1.44 18.29 -2.58
CA GLU A 615 2.64 18.80 -1.94
C GLU A 615 3.82 18.64 -2.89
N ALA A 616 4.35 19.76 -3.39
CA ALA A 616 5.48 19.76 -4.31
C ALA A 616 6.82 19.80 -3.55
N GLY A 617 7.63 18.78 -3.77
CA GLY A 617 9.06 18.75 -3.43
C GLY A 617 9.92 19.32 -4.55
N THR A 618 11.25 19.15 -4.42
CA THR A 618 12.23 19.63 -5.41
C THR A 618 12.07 18.94 -6.77
N ASP A 619 11.84 17.63 -6.76
CA ASP A 619 11.78 16.74 -7.92
C ASP A 619 10.64 15.71 -7.81
N SER A 620 9.74 15.86 -6.84
CA SER A 620 8.65 14.93 -6.58
C SER A 620 7.40 15.66 -6.16
N VAL A 621 6.25 15.01 -6.29
CA VAL A 621 4.96 15.53 -5.83
C VAL A 621 4.24 14.45 -5.05
N THR A 622 3.70 14.80 -3.88
CA THR A 622 2.84 13.90 -3.11
C THR A 622 1.39 14.31 -3.30
N PHE A 623 0.52 13.35 -3.59
CA PHE A 623 -0.92 13.55 -3.75
C PHE A 623 -1.66 12.90 -2.56
N PRO A 624 -2.12 13.68 -1.57
CA PRO A 624 -2.96 13.15 -0.50
C PRO A 624 -4.39 12.96 -1.00
N ILE A 625 -4.96 11.77 -0.80
CA ILE A 625 -6.32 11.43 -1.21
C ILE A 625 -7.02 10.72 -0.06
N SER A 626 -8.24 11.14 0.29
CA SER A 626 -9.04 10.51 1.34
C SER A 626 -10.45 10.13 0.90
N TRP A 627 -11.08 9.25 1.68
CA TRP A 627 -12.47 8.82 1.49
C TRP A 627 -13.30 9.19 2.72
N GLN A 628 -14.35 9.97 2.51
CA GLN A 628 -15.22 10.48 3.57
C GLN A 628 -16.67 10.54 3.08
N ARG A 629 -17.65 10.45 3.99
CA ARG A 629 -19.06 10.69 3.65
C ARG A 629 -19.47 12.12 4.01
N LEU A 630 -20.36 12.70 3.21
CA LEU A 630 -20.92 14.03 3.46
C LEU A 630 -21.87 14.05 4.67
N ASP A 631 -22.43 12.91 5.06
CA ASP A 631 -23.22 12.74 6.29
C ASP A 631 -22.34 12.53 7.54
N ARG A 632 -21.02 12.61 7.39
CA ARG A 632 -20.01 12.46 8.44
C ARG A 632 -20.02 11.11 9.16
N ARG A 633 -20.65 10.07 8.61
CA ARG A 633 -20.46 8.70 9.11
C ARG A 633 -19.04 8.24 8.85
N PHE A 634 -18.55 7.35 9.71
CA PHE A 634 -17.23 6.78 9.55
C PHE A 634 -17.12 5.99 8.24
N VAL A 635 -15.97 6.10 7.60
CA VAL A 635 -15.61 5.31 6.42
C VAL A 635 -14.36 4.53 6.78
N GLY A 636 -14.44 3.20 6.71
CA GLY A 636 -13.28 2.33 6.90
C GLY A 636 -12.33 2.37 5.71
N TRP A 637 -11.17 1.74 5.86
CA TRP A 637 -10.24 1.57 4.75
C TRP A 637 -10.86 0.71 3.64
N PRO A 638 -10.72 1.11 2.37
CA PRO A 638 -11.09 0.23 1.27
C PRO A 638 -10.18 -0.99 1.24
N ALA A 639 -10.73 -2.15 0.83
CA ALA A 639 -9.94 -3.37 0.64
C ALA A 639 -8.93 -3.23 -0.50
N HIS A 640 -9.30 -2.50 -1.56
CA HIS A 640 -8.42 -2.25 -2.68
C HIS A 640 -8.56 -0.83 -3.21
N VAL A 641 -7.43 -0.26 -3.65
CA VAL A 641 -7.35 1.05 -4.30
C VAL A 641 -6.53 0.91 -5.57
N TRP A 642 -6.89 1.69 -6.59
CA TRP A 642 -6.11 1.94 -7.79
C TRP A 642 -6.19 3.42 -8.12
N VAL A 643 -5.06 4.10 -8.18
CA VAL A 643 -4.95 5.52 -8.50
C VAL A 643 -3.95 5.70 -9.63
N GLU A 644 -4.39 6.33 -10.71
CA GLU A 644 -3.53 6.77 -11.80
C GLU A 644 -3.34 8.28 -11.69
N VAL A 645 -2.10 8.75 -11.74
CA VAL A 645 -1.75 10.17 -11.75
C VAL A 645 -0.97 10.47 -13.01
N GLU A 646 -1.55 11.24 -13.92
CA GLU A 646 -0.96 11.62 -15.19
C GLU A 646 -0.50 13.09 -15.16
N PRO A 647 0.79 13.37 -15.35
CA PRO A 647 1.30 14.74 -15.36
C PRO A 647 0.79 15.50 -16.59
N LEU A 648 0.24 16.71 -16.39
CA LEU A 648 -0.24 17.58 -17.46
C LEU A 648 0.63 18.82 -17.58
N GLY A 649 1.23 19.01 -18.75
CA GLY A 649 2.04 20.17 -19.09
C GLY A 649 2.43 20.21 -20.57
N PRO A 650 2.93 21.34 -21.08
CA PRO A 650 3.47 21.42 -22.43
C PRO A 650 4.62 20.43 -22.57
N ALA A 651 4.47 19.47 -23.49
CA ALA A 651 5.44 18.40 -23.78
C ALA A 651 5.67 17.36 -22.67
N SER A 652 4.73 17.14 -21.74
CA SER A 652 4.84 15.98 -20.84
C SER A 652 4.57 14.70 -21.63
N ALA A 653 5.65 13.97 -21.95
CA ALA A 653 5.60 12.63 -22.55
C ALA A 653 5.75 11.53 -21.48
N GLN A 654 5.71 11.90 -20.19
CA GLN A 654 5.91 10.96 -19.10
C GLN A 654 4.65 10.12 -18.89
N ALA A 655 4.84 8.82 -18.67
CA ALA A 655 3.75 7.89 -18.37
C ALA A 655 3.04 8.25 -17.05
N SER A 656 1.81 7.75 -16.89
CA SER A 656 1.08 7.87 -15.64
C SER A 656 1.79 7.13 -14.51
N TYR A 657 1.81 7.73 -13.32
CA TYR A 657 2.15 7.05 -12.08
C TYR A 657 0.96 6.21 -11.65
N ILE A 658 1.21 4.95 -11.24
CA ILE A 658 0.15 4.00 -10.91
C ILE A 658 0.37 3.50 -9.50
N PHE A 659 -0.61 3.76 -8.63
CA PHE A 659 -0.56 3.44 -7.21
C PHE A 659 -1.70 2.51 -6.84
N TYR A 660 -1.40 1.44 -6.10
CA TYR A 660 -2.43 0.53 -5.60
C TYR A 660 -2.07 -0.16 -4.29
N ASP A 661 -0.92 0.18 -3.70
CA ASP A 661 -0.50 -0.25 -2.37
C ASP A 661 -1.18 0.64 -1.31
N ILE A 662 -1.77 0.03 -0.28
CA ILE A 662 -2.46 0.75 0.81
C ILE A 662 -1.50 0.83 2.00
N VAL A 663 -1.01 2.03 2.30
CA VAL A 663 -0.20 2.31 3.49
C VAL A 663 -0.92 3.34 4.34
N PRO A 664 -1.59 2.92 5.43
CA PRO A 664 -2.32 3.83 6.29
C PRO A 664 -1.46 4.98 6.83
N ASN A 665 -1.96 6.21 6.72
CA ASN A 665 -1.32 7.35 7.37
C ASN A 665 -1.77 7.44 8.84
N LYS A 666 -0.87 7.11 9.77
CA LYS A 666 -1.13 7.12 11.22
C LYS A 666 -1.43 8.49 11.81
N GLU A 667 -1.07 9.55 11.11
CA GLU A 667 -1.29 10.91 11.59
C GLU A 667 -2.69 11.42 11.26
N ALA A 668 -3.37 10.82 10.28
CA ALA A 668 -4.67 11.26 9.82
C ALA A 668 -5.80 10.48 10.54
N PRO A 669 -6.84 11.18 11.03
CA PRO A 669 -7.98 10.55 11.72
C PRO A 669 -8.98 9.85 10.79
N ILE A 670 -8.68 9.81 9.48
CA ILE A 670 -9.53 9.31 8.40
C ILE A 670 -8.70 8.49 7.42
N PRO A 671 -9.32 7.66 6.55
CA PRO A 671 -8.60 6.95 5.49
C PRO A 671 -7.97 7.92 4.49
N LEU A 672 -6.69 8.27 4.69
CA LEU A 672 -5.91 9.17 3.86
C LEU A 672 -4.66 8.45 3.35
N LEU A 673 -4.57 8.27 2.02
CA LEU A 673 -3.35 7.80 1.36
C LEU A 673 -2.54 8.96 0.82
N ARG A 674 -1.21 8.82 0.87
CA ARG A 674 -0.25 9.78 0.33
C ARG A 674 0.51 9.13 -0.81
N PHE A 675 0.20 9.52 -2.04
CA PHE A 675 0.80 8.94 -3.23
C PHE A 675 2.01 9.77 -3.68
N HIS A 676 3.21 9.23 -3.48
CA HIS A 676 4.47 9.90 -3.82
C HIS A 676 4.85 9.63 -5.29
N ALA A 677 4.89 10.68 -6.10
CA ALA A 677 5.28 10.65 -7.51
C ALA A 677 6.71 11.23 -7.67
N PRO A 678 7.76 10.39 -7.71
CA PRO A 678 9.14 10.84 -7.88
C PRO A 678 9.42 11.30 -9.33
N ASN A 679 10.48 12.08 -9.51
CA ASN A 679 10.89 12.60 -10.82
C ASN A 679 9.75 13.30 -11.58
N TRP A 680 8.98 14.12 -10.86
CA TRP A 680 7.82 14.82 -11.44
C TRP A 680 8.26 15.79 -12.55
N PRO A 681 7.63 15.78 -13.75
CA PRO A 681 8.05 16.65 -14.83
C PRO A 681 7.99 18.13 -14.44
N THR A 682 9.11 18.85 -14.55
CA THR A 682 9.21 20.27 -14.16
C THR A 682 8.22 21.19 -14.90
N MET A 683 7.82 20.82 -16.11
CA MET A 683 6.84 21.56 -16.92
C MET A 683 5.38 21.18 -16.61
N ALA A 684 5.13 20.12 -15.83
CA ALA A 684 3.78 19.69 -15.48
C ALA A 684 3.25 20.45 -14.28
N THR A 685 2.35 21.41 -14.54
CA THR A 685 1.71 22.26 -13.50
C THR A 685 0.36 21.75 -13.03
N ARG A 686 -0.14 20.67 -13.62
CA ARG A 686 -1.43 20.05 -13.29
C ARG A 686 -1.26 18.54 -13.33
N ALA A 687 -2.17 17.82 -12.67
CA ALA A 687 -2.23 16.37 -12.71
C ALA A 687 -3.67 15.93 -13.04
N LEU A 688 -3.81 14.94 -13.92
CA LEU A 688 -5.07 14.23 -14.13
C LEU A 688 -5.06 12.98 -13.24
N ILE A 689 -6.04 12.86 -12.37
CA ILE A 689 -6.15 11.78 -11.39
C ILE A 689 -7.36 10.93 -11.71
N ARG A 690 -7.17 9.61 -11.77
CA ARG A 690 -8.24 8.61 -11.87
C ARG A 690 -8.18 7.70 -10.65
N VAL A 691 -9.34 7.37 -10.09
CA VAL A 691 -9.44 6.58 -8.85
C VAL A 691 -10.49 5.49 -9.02
N TRP A 692 -10.11 4.26 -8.69
CA TRP A 692 -10.98 3.11 -8.51
C TRP A 692 -10.75 2.54 -7.12
N VAL A 693 -11.83 2.23 -6.42
CA VAL A 693 -11.77 1.73 -5.04
C VAL A 693 -12.75 0.61 -4.87
N SER A 694 -12.32 -0.54 -4.33
CA SER A 694 -13.26 -1.56 -3.89
C SER A 694 -13.35 -1.55 -2.36
N PRO A 695 -14.54 -1.36 -1.77
CA PRO A 695 -14.72 -1.46 -0.32
C PRO A 695 -14.58 -2.90 0.19
N ALA A 696 -14.86 -3.89 -0.66
CA ALA A 696 -14.80 -5.30 -0.31
C ALA A 696 -13.63 -6.01 -1.04
N PRO A 697 -13.10 -7.11 -0.48
CA PRO A 697 -12.11 -7.92 -1.17
C PRO A 697 -12.62 -8.38 -2.55
N VAL A 698 -11.75 -8.29 -3.56
CA VAL A 698 -12.04 -8.73 -4.93
C VAL A 698 -11.34 -10.08 -5.19
N GLU A 699 -12.03 -10.98 -5.88
CA GLU A 699 -11.45 -12.25 -6.31
C GLU A 699 -10.30 -11.98 -7.30
N PRO A 700 -9.10 -12.53 -7.08
CA PRO A 700 -7.96 -12.30 -7.98
C PRO A 700 -8.20 -12.96 -9.35
N ASP A 701 -7.74 -12.30 -10.41
CA ASP A 701 -7.78 -12.84 -11.78
C ASP A 701 -6.80 -14.03 -11.94
N LEU A 702 -5.74 -14.05 -11.13
CA LEU A 702 -4.79 -15.14 -11.01
C LEU A 702 -4.23 -15.23 -9.59
N GLN A 703 -4.14 -16.45 -9.07
CA GLN A 703 -3.59 -16.76 -7.75
C GLN A 703 -2.55 -17.88 -7.87
N ILE A 704 -1.36 -17.71 -7.30
CA ILE A 704 -0.27 -18.69 -7.36
C ILE A 704 0.31 -18.87 -5.96
N ALA A 705 0.28 -20.09 -5.42
CA ALA A 705 0.90 -20.39 -4.13
C ALA A 705 2.43 -20.50 -4.28
N PHE A 706 3.20 -19.96 -3.34
CA PHE A 706 4.67 -20.02 -3.43
C PHE A 706 5.26 -21.42 -3.28
N SER A 707 4.54 -22.34 -2.66
CA SER A 707 4.88 -23.76 -2.68
C SER A 707 4.95 -24.35 -4.11
N GLU A 708 4.23 -23.76 -5.08
CA GLU A 708 4.28 -24.18 -6.48
C GLU A 708 5.53 -23.65 -7.20
N LEU A 709 6.10 -22.52 -6.77
CA LEU A 709 7.33 -21.95 -7.35
C LEU A 709 8.56 -22.82 -7.08
N GLU A 710 8.62 -23.50 -5.94
CA GLU A 710 9.76 -24.36 -5.59
C GLU A 710 9.72 -25.73 -6.26
N ALA A 711 8.55 -26.17 -6.72
CA ALA A 711 8.43 -27.40 -7.50
C ALA A 711 9.03 -27.25 -8.91
N ASP A 712 9.11 -26.02 -9.42
CA ASP A 712 9.85 -25.71 -10.64
C ASP A 712 11.34 -25.55 -10.32
N THR A 713 12.17 -26.40 -10.90
CA THR A 713 13.62 -26.45 -10.65
C THR A 713 14.34 -25.18 -11.11
N ALA A 714 13.69 -24.34 -11.93
CA ALA A 714 14.20 -23.05 -12.36
C ALA A 714 13.77 -21.88 -11.43
N GLY A 715 12.87 -22.12 -10.47
CA GLY A 715 12.29 -21.07 -9.62
C GLY A 715 11.55 -19.99 -10.42
N ARG A 716 11.05 -20.35 -11.61
CA ARG A 716 10.45 -19.45 -12.60
C ARG A 716 9.13 -20.01 -13.09
N ILE A 717 8.01 -19.37 -12.75
CA ILE A 717 6.71 -19.67 -13.37
C ILE A 717 6.42 -18.64 -14.46
N GLN A 718 6.04 -19.13 -15.64
CA GLN A 718 5.38 -18.34 -16.67
C GLN A 718 3.87 -18.51 -16.56
N ALA A 719 3.15 -17.42 -16.31
CA ALA A 719 1.70 -17.44 -16.21
C ALA A 719 1.07 -16.40 -17.13
N THR A 720 -0.14 -16.71 -17.60
CA THR A 720 -1.01 -15.78 -18.33
C THR A 720 -2.18 -15.39 -17.44
N VAL A 721 -2.54 -14.11 -17.42
CA VAL A 721 -3.62 -13.60 -16.58
C VAL A 721 -4.95 -13.79 -17.32
N ASN A 722 -5.87 -14.54 -16.71
CA ASN A 722 -7.23 -14.66 -17.25
C ASN A 722 -7.85 -13.27 -17.39
N ARG A 723 -8.56 -12.99 -18.49
CA ARG A 723 -9.14 -11.67 -18.86
C ARG A 723 -8.17 -10.62 -19.41
N LEU A 724 -6.85 -10.83 -19.38
CA LEU A 724 -5.87 -9.95 -20.02
C LEU A 724 -5.06 -10.74 -21.05
N GLU A 725 -5.47 -10.66 -22.32
CA GLU A 725 -4.74 -11.32 -23.41
C GLU A 725 -3.35 -10.69 -23.59
N GLY A 726 -2.31 -11.54 -23.60
CA GLY A 726 -0.95 -11.14 -23.99
C GLY A 726 -0.08 -10.56 -22.90
N ILE A 727 -0.40 -10.74 -21.61
CA ILE A 727 0.55 -10.47 -20.50
C ILE A 727 1.25 -11.77 -20.13
N GLU A 728 2.57 -11.74 -20.16
CA GLU A 728 3.42 -12.82 -19.66
C GLU A 728 4.04 -12.43 -18.33
N LEU A 729 3.86 -13.26 -17.31
CA LEU A 729 4.41 -13.04 -15.99
C LEU A 729 5.60 -13.95 -15.76
N THR A 730 6.70 -13.40 -15.28
CA THR A 730 7.86 -14.16 -14.80
C THR A 730 8.02 -13.90 -13.30
N ILE A 731 7.96 -14.95 -12.48
CA ILE A 731 8.08 -14.84 -11.02
C ILE A 731 9.36 -15.54 -10.58
N VAL A 732 10.20 -14.86 -9.79
CA VAL A 732 11.46 -15.40 -9.27
C VAL A 732 11.58 -15.09 -7.78
N SER A 733 12.05 -16.05 -6.99
CA SER A 733 12.37 -15.84 -5.58
C SER A 733 13.86 -15.99 -5.29
N TYR A 734 14.38 -15.14 -4.40
CA TYR A 734 15.78 -15.06 -4.03
C TYR A 734 15.92 -15.33 -2.53
N SER A 735 16.69 -16.36 -2.18
CA SER A 735 17.16 -16.58 -0.82
C SER A 735 18.67 -16.54 -0.77
N SER A 736 19.21 -15.81 0.20
CA SER A 736 20.62 -15.96 0.56
C SER A 736 20.84 -17.28 1.29
N SER A 737 21.84 -18.04 0.83
CA SER A 737 22.33 -19.24 1.51
C SER A 737 22.87 -18.96 2.92
N ASP A 738 23.23 -17.70 3.19
CA ASP A 738 24.01 -17.31 4.36
C ASP A 738 23.10 -16.73 5.45
N GLY A 739 21.79 -16.60 5.19
CA GLY A 739 20.79 -16.08 6.13
C GLY A 739 20.91 -14.59 6.46
N VAL A 740 21.85 -13.87 5.83
CA VAL A 740 22.11 -12.44 6.09
C VAL A 740 21.32 -11.53 5.13
N ALA A 741 21.17 -11.92 3.87
CA ALA A 741 20.45 -11.08 2.89
C ALA A 741 18.92 -11.27 2.98
N PRO A 742 18.12 -10.23 2.71
CA PRO A 742 16.67 -10.31 2.72
C PRO A 742 16.17 -11.37 1.72
N TYR A 743 15.07 -12.03 2.08
CA TYR A 743 14.33 -12.87 1.14
C TYR A 743 13.55 -11.96 0.19
N ARG A 744 13.70 -12.18 -1.11
CA ARG A 744 13.14 -11.28 -2.13
C ARG A 744 12.29 -12.05 -3.13
N ILE A 745 11.18 -11.47 -3.51
CA ILE A 745 10.32 -11.98 -4.59
C ILE A 745 10.24 -10.91 -5.67
N VAL A 746 10.49 -11.30 -6.91
CA VAL A 746 10.42 -10.44 -8.08
C VAL A 746 9.39 -10.99 -9.05
N VAL A 747 8.45 -10.14 -9.45
CA VAL A 747 7.45 -10.44 -10.47
C VAL A 747 7.63 -9.45 -11.61
N THR A 748 7.89 -9.97 -12.80
CA THR A 748 8.07 -9.17 -14.01
C THR A 748 6.92 -9.44 -14.97
N GLU A 749 6.17 -8.39 -15.31
CA GLU A 749 5.19 -8.37 -16.40
C GLU A 749 5.92 -8.03 -17.70
N HIS A 750 5.64 -8.78 -18.77
CA HIS A 750 6.00 -8.44 -20.15
C HIS A 750 4.73 -8.28 -20.98
N HIS A 751 4.64 -7.17 -21.73
CA HIS A 751 3.49 -6.83 -22.56
C HIS A 751 3.81 -6.80 -24.07
N PRO A 752 4.12 -7.94 -24.72
CA PRO A 752 4.69 -8.02 -26.07
C PRO A 752 3.86 -7.43 -27.24
N ASN A 753 2.63 -6.94 -27.02
CA ASN A 753 1.74 -6.43 -28.07
C ASN A 753 0.85 -5.23 -27.65
N ALA A 754 1.12 -4.58 -26.52
CA ALA A 754 0.16 -3.63 -25.95
C ALA A 754 0.40 -2.19 -26.41
N GLY A 755 -0.36 -1.71 -27.40
CA GLY A 755 -0.47 -0.28 -27.76
C GLY A 755 -0.98 0.63 -26.62
N ARG A 756 -1.30 0.04 -25.46
CA ARG A 756 -1.46 0.67 -24.14
C ARG A 756 -1.30 -0.41 -23.08
N THR A 757 -0.17 -0.40 -22.37
CA THR A 757 0.10 -1.24 -21.19
C THR A 757 -0.87 -0.87 -20.06
N LEU A 758 -1.83 -1.75 -19.78
CA LEU A 758 -2.55 -1.70 -18.52
C LEU A 758 -1.81 -2.65 -17.58
N PRO A 759 -1.09 -2.15 -16.56
CA PRO A 759 -0.45 -3.03 -15.59
C PRO A 759 -1.49 -3.89 -14.87
N VAL A 760 -1.01 -4.92 -14.19
CA VAL A 760 -1.78 -5.59 -13.16
C VAL A 760 -1.35 -5.15 -11.76
N LYS A 761 -2.28 -5.23 -10.82
CA LYS A 761 -1.98 -5.12 -9.40
C LYS A 761 -1.47 -6.49 -8.94
N VAL A 762 -0.22 -6.52 -8.49
CA VAL A 762 0.41 -7.70 -7.90
C VAL A 762 0.49 -7.52 -6.39
N ASP A 763 -0.25 -8.32 -5.63
CA ASP A 763 -0.26 -8.35 -4.17
C ASP A 763 0.30 -9.68 -3.67
N LEU A 764 0.90 -9.66 -2.47
CA LEU A 764 1.30 -10.86 -1.75
C LEU A 764 0.45 -11.00 -0.50
N GLU A 765 -0.29 -12.11 -0.44
CA GLU A 765 -0.93 -12.55 0.78
C GLU A 765 0.05 -13.44 1.54
N THR A 766 0.50 -12.98 2.71
CA THR A 766 1.41 -13.71 3.60
C THR A 766 0.75 -13.96 4.95
N PRO A 767 1.25 -14.91 5.76
CA PRO A 767 0.77 -15.07 7.13
C PRO A 767 0.77 -13.74 7.88
N SER A 768 -0.25 -13.52 8.72
CA SER A 768 -0.63 -12.21 9.27
C SER A 768 0.47 -11.45 10.03
N ALA A 769 1.55 -12.12 10.45
CA ALA A 769 2.70 -11.52 11.14
C ALA A 769 3.87 -11.14 10.20
N VAL A 770 3.78 -11.45 8.91
CA VAL A 770 4.86 -11.28 7.93
C VAL A 770 4.46 -10.20 6.95
N VAL A 771 5.16 -9.07 6.99
CA VAL A 771 4.95 -7.94 6.08
C VAL A 771 6.27 -7.66 5.36
N ALA A 772 6.19 -7.29 4.07
CA ALA A 772 7.36 -6.85 3.33
C ALA A 772 7.94 -5.58 3.98
N THR A 773 9.26 -5.50 4.10
CA THR A 773 9.95 -4.28 4.59
C THR A 773 10.02 -3.20 3.53
N ARG A 774 9.97 -3.61 2.25
CA ARG A 774 10.01 -2.71 1.10
C ARG A 774 9.31 -3.36 -0.08
N ILE A 775 8.50 -2.57 -0.77
CA ILE A 775 7.90 -2.93 -2.06
C ILE A 775 8.39 -1.91 -3.08
N THR A 776 8.88 -2.39 -4.22
CA THR A 776 9.33 -1.54 -5.31
C THR A 776 8.54 -1.87 -6.56
N ARG A 777 7.97 -0.88 -7.22
CA ARG A 777 7.25 -1.00 -8.49
C ARG A 777 8.01 -0.21 -9.55
N HIS A 778 8.49 -0.86 -10.60
CA HIS A 778 9.24 -0.21 -11.66
C HIS A 778 8.49 -0.35 -12.99
N PHE A 779 8.18 0.77 -13.62
CA PHE A 779 7.39 0.85 -14.85
C PHE A 779 8.28 1.32 -16.00
N ASP A 780 8.68 0.40 -16.88
CA ASP A 780 9.53 0.69 -18.04
C ASP A 780 8.72 0.59 -19.34
N ALA A 781 8.11 1.72 -19.71
CA ALA A 781 7.32 1.82 -20.93
C ALA A 781 8.15 1.62 -22.22
N ARG A 782 9.48 1.78 -22.17
CA ARG A 782 10.35 1.62 -23.34
C ARG A 782 10.60 0.15 -23.64
N HIS A 783 10.72 -0.67 -22.61
CA HIS A 783 10.94 -2.11 -22.73
C HIS A 783 9.64 -2.92 -22.59
N GLU A 784 8.49 -2.25 -22.40
CA GLU A 784 7.18 -2.88 -22.23
C GLU A 784 7.15 -3.87 -21.04
N THR A 785 7.89 -3.53 -19.99
CA THR A 785 8.05 -4.34 -18.79
C THR A 785 7.67 -3.59 -17.53
N ILE A 786 7.16 -4.34 -16.56
CA ILE A 786 6.82 -3.84 -15.22
C ILE A 786 7.37 -4.82 -14.20
N THR A 787 8.16 -4.33 -13.26
CA THR A 787 8.80 -5.17 -12.24
C THR A 787 8.28 -4.81 -10.85
N HIS A 788 7.82 -5.82 -10.11
CA HIS A 788 7.44 -5.71 -8.71
C HIS A 788 8.40 -6.49 -7.84
N THR A 789 9.00 -5.83 -6.86
CA THR A 789 9.96 -6.43 -5.94
C THR A 789 9.44 -6.32 -4.52
N PHE A 790 9.37 -7.44 -3.81
CA PHE A 790 8.97 -7.53 -2.42
C PHE A 790 10.16 -8.01 -1.60
N ASP A 791 10.65 -7.17 -0.69
CA ASP A 791 11.74 -7.50 0.22
C ASP A 791 11.17 -7.92 1.59
N TYR A 792 11.65 -9.04 2.11
CA TYR A 792 11.33 -9.56 3.43
C TYR A 792 12.62 -9.77 4.23
N PRO A 793 12.59 -9.60 5.57
CA PRO A 793 13.69 -10.03 6.42
C PRO A 793 14.01 -11.53 6.22
N ALA A 794 15.29 -11.89 6.27
CA ALA A 794 15.75 -13.26 6.01
C ALA A 794 15.05 -14.32 6.88
N TYR A 795 14.77 -13.99 8.15
CA TYR A 795 14.11 -14.88 9.09
C TYR A 795 12.63 -15.15 8.78
N HIS A 796 12.01 -14.39 7.86
CA HIS A 796 10.66 -14.64 7.38
C HIS A 796 10.61 -15.48 6.10
N ALA A 797 11.75 -15.82 5.50
CA ALA A 797 11.81 -16.53 4.22
C ALA A 797 10.94 -17.80 4.19
N GLU A 798 11.04 -18.64 5.22
CA GLU A 798 10.30 -19.90 5.28
C GLU A 798 8.78 -19.68 5.41
N SER A 799 8.35 -18.70 6.20
CA SER A 799 6.94 -18.37 6.36
C SER A 799 6.34 -17.83 5.06
N VAL A 800 7.10 -17.02 4.32
CA VAL A 800 6.66 -16.55 2.99
C VAL A 800 6.61 -17.72 2.02
N ARG A 801 7.64 -18.56 1.93
CA ARG A 801 7.69 -19.70 1.00
C ARG A 801 6.54 -20.69 1.18
N THR A 802 6.22 -21.03 2.42
CA THR A 802 5.27 -22.12 2.72
C THR A 802 3.81 -21.68 2.68
N ALA A 803 3.52 -20.43 3.03
CA ALA A 803 2.16 -19.95 3.19
C ALA A 803 1.85 -18.66 2.41
N GLY A 804 2.83 -18.12 1.69
CA GLY A 804 2.66 -16.96 0.84
C GLY A 804 1.94 -17.30 -0.47
N VAL A 805 1.09 -16.39 -0.91
CA VAL A 805 0.31 -16.52 -2.13
C VAL A 805 0.39 -15.22 -2.93
N LEU A 806 0.75 -15.34 -4.20
CA LEU A 806 0.70 -14.25 -5.15
C LEU A 806 -0.75 -14.05 -5.62
N ARG A 807 -1.23 -12.82 -5.59
CA ARG A 807 -2.56 -12.43 -6.07
C ARG A 807 -2.42 -11.35 -7.13
N ILE A 808 -3.08 -11.57 -8.26
CA ILE A 808 -3.02 -10.67 -9.41
C ILE A 808 -4.42 -10.18 -9.72
N LEU A 809 -4.57 -8.87 -9.82
CA LEU A 809 -5.84 -8.19 -10.01
C LEU A 809 -5.69 -7.20 -11.17
N SER A 810 -6.59 -7.27 -12.14
CA SER A 810 -6.73 -6.27 -13.18
C SER A 810 -7.48 -5.05 -12.66
N ARG A 811 -7.21 -3.89 -13.26
CA ARG A 811 -8.00 -2.68 -13.00
C ARG A 811 -9.49 -2.89 -13.32
N ASP A 812 -9.81 -3.66 -14.35
CA ASP A 812 -11.18 -3.87 -14.79
C ASP A 812 -11.98 -4.69 -13.76
N SER A 813 -11.36 -5.70 -13.11
CA SER A 813 -11.96 -6.42 -11.98
C SER A 813 -12.28 -5.50 -10.79
N LEU A 814 -11.44 -4.48 -10.53
CA LEU A 814 -11.73 -3.45 -9.53
C LEU A 814 -12.84 -2.49 -9.97
N ALA A 815 -12.93 -2.18 -11.27
CA ALA A 815 -13.95 -1.29 -11.80
C ALA A 815 -15.36 -1.92 -11.80
N GLU A 816 -15.46 -3.24 -12.00
CA GLU A 816 -16.74 -3.97 -11.97
C GLU A 816 -17.36 -4.05 -10.57
N SER A 817 -16.52 -4.18 -9.55
CA SER A 817 -16.93 -4.42 -8.16
C SER A 817 -16.83 -3.19 -7.26
N GLY A 818 -16.15 -2.14 -7.72
CA GLY A 818 -15.79 -0.97 -6.93
C GLY A 818 -16.53 0.32 -7.28
N TRP A 819 -16.07 1.39 -6.65
CA TRP A 819 -16.46 2.76 -6.86
C TRP A 819 -15.45 3.45 -7.78
N THR A 820 -15.94 4.31 -8.65
CA THR A 820 -15.13 5.14 -9.56
C THR A 820 -15.50 6.61 -9.44
N LEU A 821 -14.63 7.50 -9.90
CA LEU A 821 -14.96 8.93 -9.95
C LEU A 821 -16.16 9.19 -10.88
N GLY A 822 -17.02 10.14 -10.50
CA GLY A 822 -18.22 10.57 -11.24
C GLY A 822 -17.94 11.22 -12.60
N SER A 823 -18.83 12.11 -13.06
CA SER A 823 -18.88 12.61 -14.45
C SER A 823 -17.50 13.00 -15.03
N GLY A 824 -16.98 12.14 -15.93
CA GLY A 824 -15.67 12.27 -16.58
C GLY A 824 -14.68 11.16 -16.24
N GLY A 825 -14.85 10.44 -15.12
CA GLY A 825 -13.95 9.36 -14.67
C GLY A 825 -12.56 9.84 -14.23
N HIS A 826 -12.37 11.16 -14.11
CA HIS A 826 -11.09 11.77 -13.73
C HIS A 826 -11.31 13.14 -13.09
N LEU A 827 -10.29 13.61 -12.37
CA LEU A 827 -10.17 14.96 -11.84
C LEU A 827 -8.91 15.60 -12.37
N VAL A 828 -8.91 16.93 -12.51
CA VAL A 828 -7.68 17.65 -12.81
C VAL A 828 -7.36 18.63 -11.70
N VAL A 829 -6.24 18.41 -11.03
CA VAL A 829 -5.80 19.23 -9.90
C VAL A 829 -4.58 20.09 -10.27
N PRO A 830 -4.48 21.32 -9.74
CA PRO A 830 -3.27 22.12 -9.87
C PRO A 830 -2.15 21.55 -8.99
N VAL A 831 -0.94 21.50 -9.53
CA VAL A 831 0.27 21.13 -8.77
C VAL A 831 1.02 22.43 -8.46
N PRO A 832 1.24 22.78 -7.17
CA PRO A 832 1.98 23.98 -6.83
C PRO A 832 3.42 23.87 -7.34
N ARG A 833 4.02 24.99 -7.72
CA ARG A 833 5.46 25.02 -7.98
C ARG A 833 6.19 24.98 -6.63
N PRO A 834 7.32 24.27 -6.51
CA PRO A 834 8.13 24.35 -5.32
C PRO A 834 8.47 25.82 -5.06
N GLU A 835 8.14 26.31 -3.86
CA GLU A 835 8.58 27.65 -3.49
C GLU A 835 10.11 27.65 -3.55
N PRO A 836 10.74 28.62 -4.25
CA PRO A 836 12.19 28.70 -4.24
C PRO A 836 12.61 28.83 -2.78
N VAL A 837 13.39 27.87 -2.28
CA VAL A 837 13.95 27.93 -0.94
C VAL A 837 14.75 29.23 -0.88
N ILE A 838 14.16 30.27 -0.30
CA ILE A 838 14.87 31.51 0.00
C ILE A 838 15.83 31.11 1.11
N SER A 839 17.05 30.76 0.71
CA SER A 839 18.16 30.59 1.64
C SER A 839 18.36 31.92 2.34
N THR A 840 17.72 32.09 3.49
CA THR A 840 18.09 33.10 4.45
C THR A 840 19.44 32.67 5.00
N ARG A 841 20.51 32.97 4.26
CA ARG A 841 21.85 33.01 4.85
C ARG A 841 21.74 33.89 6.09
N PRO A 842 22.14 33.42 7.28
CA PRO A 842 22.34 34.32 8.40
C PRO A 842 23.38 35.33 7.93
N SER A 843 23.04 36.61 7.92
CA SER A 843 24.02 37.68 7.78
C SER A 843 24.94 37.60 9.00
N GLY A 844 26.03 36.84 8.86
CA GLY A 844 27.11 36.84 9.82
C GLY A 844 27.64 38.26 9.93
N ASN A 845 27.58 38.82 11.13
CA ASN A 845 28.26 40.06 11.51
C ASN A 845 29.78 39.88 11.31
N GLU A 846 30.29 40.24 10.13
CA GLU A 846 31.66 40.71 9.97
C GLU A 846 31.70 42.15 10.49
N ASN A 847 31.88 42.36 11.80
CA ASN A 847 32.32 43.64 12.38
C ASN A 847 32.63 43.54 13.88
N ASP A 848 33.49 42.58 14.28
CA ASP A 848 34.10 42.65 15.62
C ASP A 848 35.54 42.13 15.61
N ALA A 849 36.39 42.84 14.85
CA ALA A 849 37.84 42.72 14.91
C ALA A 849 38.53 44.03 14.51
N SER A 850 38.12 45.16 15.11
CA SER A 850 38.96 46.37 15.21
C SER A 850 38.32 47.45 16.10
N ARG A 851 38.42 47.31 17.43
CA ARG A 851 38.77 48.39 18.38
C ARG A 851 38.80 47.93 19.82
#